data_AF-A0A7K2DBF6-F1
#
_entry.id   AF-A0A7K2DBF6-F1
#
_cell.length_a   1.000
_cell.length_b   1.000
_cell.length_c   1.000
_cell.angle_alpha   90.00
_cell.angle_beta   90.00
_cell.angle_gamma   90.00
#
_symmetry.space_group_name_H-M   'P 1'
#
loop_
_entity.id
_entity.type
_entity.pdbx_description
1 polymer ?
#
loop_
_entity_poly.entity_id
_entity_poly.type
_entity_poly.pdbx_seq_one_letter_code
_entity_poly.pdbx_strand_id
1 'polypeptide(L)'
;MAPAEAAGGGPGPRHDLLRLLTCGSVDDGKSTLIGRLLHDSDLLYDDHLAAVRKDSAASGHAGGQVDLALLADGLKAEREQGITIDVAHLYFSTPRRSFIIADAPGHEQYTRNMATGASTADLAVILVDAAKGVTTQTRRHSVIVSLLGIKAVVMAINKMDLVGYAEDRFDAIAAEASDLAGALGLPAPVCIPASALHGDCIVEQGASMPWYDGPCVMEHLEQVDVGRAAGPDGAPEHLEALRLPVQLVIRPDQSFRGYAGTICSGTLRPGDDVRVEPSGLITTVERIVTFDGDLDAAGPGRAVTVTTADPIDIGRGDILCSPDRPPERAREFTATLVWMSESELVAGRDYQLQQAGQRLRCRVTEPVRRLDVDTLTSAPAPAMRLNDIASVTLRTDAELMFDPYEQNRITGSFILIDPGDNVTVAAGMIKAATRAAHIVPSAGRVSPQTRAQLLGHSALTVWFTGLPGSGKSTLARAAEAELAAAGVYACVLDGDNLRFGLNADLGFSPEDRAENIRRAGEVAALLNRYGAVVLAAFISPYRQDRDRVRNLHPAGTFMEVFVDAPLDVCEARDPKGLYAKARAGTISDLTGVSAPYEAPAEAEMHVRTAETDVSEASAEIVAEVLRRVREPGGGTSGPH
;
A
#
# COMPACT_ATOMS: atom_id res chain seq x y z
N MET A 1 14.29 -48.98 -46.14
CA MET A 1 13.99 -47.57 -46.45
C MET A 1 13.45 -46.94 -45.18
N ALA A 2 14.35 -46.39 -44.37
CA ALA A 2 14.01 -45.62 -43.18
C ALA A 2 13.64 -44.19 -43.62
N PRO A 3 12.64 -43.54 -43.01
CA PRO A 3 12.27 -42.17 -43.35
C PRO A 3 13.34 -41.21 -42.80
N ALA A 4 13.61 -40.17 -43.60
CA ALA A 4 14.65 -39.18 -43.36
C ALA A 4 14.41 -38.36 -42.09
N GLU A 5 15.49 -38.15 -41.32
CA GLU A 5 15.55 -37.23 -40.19
C GLU A 5 15.22 -35.81 -40.65
N ALA A 6 14.16 -35.24 -40.08
CA ALA A 6 13.91 -33.81 -40.12
C ALA A 6 14.99 -33.14 -39.27
N ALA A 7 15.90 -32.43 -39.92
CA ALA A 7 16.90 -31.59 -39.25
C ALA A 7 16.19 -30.60 -38.32
N GLY A 8 16.41 -30.77 -37.01
CA GLY A 8 15.93 -29.85 -36.00
C GLY A 8 16.51 -28.46 -36.22
N GLY A 9 15.64 -27.51 -36.55
CA GLY A 9 15.98 -26.09 -36.50
C GLY A 9 16.32 -25.73 -35.06
N GLY A 10 17.60 -25.48 -34.79
CA GLY A 10 18.02 -24.87 -33.53
C GLY A 10 17.30 -23.53 -33.31
N PRO A 11 17.14 -23.08 -32.06
CA PRO A 11 16.49 -21.81 -31.78
C PRO A 11 17.28 -20.71 -32.49
N GLY A 12 16.60 -19.96 -33.37
CA GLY A 12 17.18 -18.80 -34.06
C GLY A 12 17.73 -17.77 -33.07
N PRO A 13 18.55 -16.82 -33.54
CA PRO A 13 19.12 -15.78 -32.68
C PRO A 13 18.00 -15.09 -31.89
N ARG A 14 18.15 -15.01 -30.56
CA ARG A 14 17.18 -14.34 -29.68
C ARG A 14 17.16 -12.85 -30.02
N HIS A 15 16.17 -12.42 -30.79
CA HIS A 15 15.88 -11.01 -31.01
C HIS A 15 15.52 -10.36 -29.67
N ASP A 16 15.99 -9.13 -29.43
CA ASP A 16 15.60 -8.37 -28.24
C ASP A 16 14.07 -8.17 -28.22
N LEU A 17 13.46 -8.28 -27.04
CA LEU A 17 12.00 -8.32 -26.87
C LEU A 17 11.51 -7.07 -26.13
N LEU A 18 10.68 -6.27 -26.79
CA LEU A 18 10.05 -5.08 -26.20
C LEU A 18 8.56 -5.32 -25.92
N ARG A 19 8.14 -5.06 -24.68
CA ARG A 19 6.72 -5.09 -24.29
C ARG A 19 6.16 -3.66 -24.26
N LEU A 20 5.15 -3.42 -25.08
CA LEU A 20 4.55 -2.12 -25.32
C LEU A 20 3.17 -2.05 -24.71
N LEU A 21 2.87 -0.92 -24.08
CA LEU A 21 1.52 -0.55 -23.69
C LEU A 21 1.02 0.56 -24.61
N THR A 22 -0.12 0.39 -25.27
CA THR A 22 -0.78 1.47 -26.02
C THR A 22 -1.96 2.02 -25.24
N CYS A 23 -1.98 3.34 -25.01
CA CYS A 23 -3.02 4.06 -24.27
C CYS A 23 -3.48 5.30 -25.04
N GLY A 24 -4.71 5.74 -24.82
CA GLY A 24 -5.28 6.91 -25.48
C GLY A 24 -6.78 7.01 -25.18
N SER A 25 -7.37 8.19 -25.37
CA SER A 25 -8.82 8.36 -25.21
C SER A 25 -9.58 7.59 -26.28
N VAL A 26 -10.90 7.51 -26.09
CA VAL A 26 -11.80 7.03 -27.13
C VAL A 26 -11.66 7.96 -28.34
N ASP A 27 -11.57 7.35 -29.51
CA ASP A 27 -11.35 7.99 -30.81
C ASP A 27 -9.97 8.60 -31.06
N ASP A 28 -8.97 8.46 -30.17
CA ASP A 28 -7.62 9.01 -30.44
C ASP A 28 -6.84 8.22 -31.52
N GLY A 29 -7.46 7.17 -32.10
CA GLY A 29 -6.94 6.42 -33.24
C GLY A 29 -6.01 5.26 -32.88
N LYS A 30 -6.13 4.71 -31.67
CA LYS A 30 -5.29 3.60 -31.17
C LYS A 30 -5.43 2.32 -32.01
N SER A 31 -6.65 1.86 -32.28
CA SER A 31 -6.87 0.69 -33.15
C SER A 31 -6.30 0.93 -34.55
N THR A 32 -6.46 2.13 -35.09
CA THR A 32 -5.91 2.54 -36.40
C THR A 32 -4.39 2.51 -36.39
N LEU A 33 -3.73 3.03 -35.36
CA LEU A 33 -2.27 3.00 -35.22
C LEU A 33 -1.74 1.57 -35.16
N ILE A 34 -2.35 0.71 -34.34
CA ILE A 34 -1.96 -0.70 -34.22
C ILE A 34 -2.13 -1.42 -35.55
N GLY A 35 -3.29 -1.25 -36.20
CA GLY A 35 -3.55 -1.82 -37.52
C GLY A 35 -2.55 -1.34 -38.58
N ARG A 36 -2.17 -0.05 -38.53
CA ARG A 36 -1.17 0.54 -39.41
C ARG A 36 0.22 -0.03 -39.19
N LEU A 37 0.66 -0.15 -37.93
CA LEU A 37 1.93 -0.76 -37.58
C LEU A 37 1.99 -2.21 -38.09
N LEU A 38 0.93 -3.00 -37.92
CA LEU A 38 0.88 -4.38 -38.41
C LEU A 38 0.91 -4.47 -39.95
N HIS A 39 0.18 -3.58 -40.62
CA HIS A 39 0.13 -3.51 -42.09
C HIS A 39 1.47 -3.10 -42.68
N ASP A 40 2.05 -2.00 -42.20
CA ASP A 40 3.27 -1.41 -42.77
C ASP A 40 4.55 -2.17 -42.35
N SER A 41 4.45 -3.08 -41.37
CA SER A 41 5.54 -4.01 -41.02
C SER A 41 5.58 -5.28 -41.89
N ASP A 42 4.71 -5.39 -42.90
CA ASP A 42 4.64 -6.53 -43.84
C ASP A 42 4.36 -7.89 -43.16
N LEU A 43 3.69 -7.87 -42.00
CA LEU A 43 3.42 -9.05 -41.16
C LEU A 43 2.03 -9.65 -41.35
N LEU A 44 1.20 -9.03 -42.20
CA LEU A 44 -0.13 -9.53 -42.54
C LEU A 44 -0.08 -10.28 -43.86
N TYR A 45 -0.43 -11.57 -43.84
CA TYR A 45 -0.63 -12.35 -45.07
C TYR A 45 -1.70 -11.67 -45.94
N ASP A 46 -1.48 -11.65 -47.27
CA ASP A 46 -2.36 -11.00 -48.27
C ASP A 46 -3.85 -11.32 -48.10
N ASP A 47 -4.16 -12.54 -47.63
CA ASP A 47 -5.51 -13.04 -47.41
C ASP A 47 -6.26 -12.29 -46.28
N HIS A 48 -5.58 -11.92 -45.20
CA HIS A 48 -6.15 -11.13 -44.10
C HIS A 48 -6.44 -9.70 -44.54
N LEU A 49 -5.56 -9.14 -45.37
CA LEU A 49 -5.69 -7.81 -45.95
C LEU A 49 -6.87 -7.75 -46.94
N ALA A 50 -7.08 -8.82 -47.70
CA ALA A 50 -8.22 -8.97 -48.61
C ALA A 50 -9.56 -9.05 -47.86
N ALA A 51 -9.59 -9.75 -46.71
CA ALA A 51 -10.77 -9.80 -45.84
C ALA A 51 -11.13 -8.42 -45.28
N VAL A 52 -10.15 -7.68 -44.75
CA VAL A 52 -10.38 -6.34 -44.21
C VAL A 52 -10.76 -5.33 -45.30
N ARG A 53 -10.22 -5.44 -46.51
CA ARG A 53 -10.66 -4.63 -47.66
C ARG A 53 -12.14 -4.86 -47.97
N LYS A 54 -12.62 -6.10 -47.89
CA LYS A 54 -14.02 -6.45 -48.11
C LYS A 54 -14.92 -5.90 -47.00
N ASP A 55 -14.51 -6.00 -45.75
CA ASP A 55 -15.27 -5.52 -44.59
C ASP A 55 -15.27 -3.98 -44.47
N SER A 56 -14.17 -3.34 -44.88
CA SER A 56 -14.05 -1.88 -45.02
C SER A 56 -15.05 -1.32 -46.04
N ALA A 57 -15.27 -2.03 -47.15
CA ALA A 57 -16.24 -1.64 -48.16
C ALA A 57 -17.69 -1.80 -47.69
N ALA A 58 -17.95 -2.67 -46.71
CA ALA A 58 -19.28 -2.91 -46.15
C ALA A 58 -19.62 -2.01 -44.95
N SER A 59 -18.62 -1.66 -44.12
CA SER A 59 -18.82 -1.11 -42.76
C SER A 59 -17.74 -0.11 -42.32
N GLY A 60 -16.81 0.28 -43.19
CA GLY A 60 -15.66 1.12 -42.84
C GLY A 60 -15.99 2.60 -42.67
N HIS A 61 -15.30 3.27 -41.74
CA HIS A 61 -15.45 4.70 -41.46
C HIS A 61 -14.35 5.54 -42.14
N ALA A 62 -13.39 4.91 -42.82
CA ALA A 62 -12.20 5.52 -43.42
C ALA A 62 -12.44 6.20 -44.80
N GLY A 63 -13.66 6.66 -45.10
CA GLY A 63 -13.93 7.52 -46.27
C GLY A 63 -13.51 6.96 -47.64
N GLY A 64 -13.52 5.64 -47.82
CA GLY A 64 -13.13 4.97 -49.08
C GLY A 64 -11.71 4.39 -49.11
N GLN A 65 -10.92 4.57 -48.04
CA GLN A 65 -9.65 3.85 -47.82
C GLN A 65 -9.89 2.55 -47.04
N VAL A 66 -8.87 1.67 -47.00
CA VAL A 66 -8.92 0.44 -46.19
C VAL A 66 -8.94 0.83 -44.72
N ASP A 67 -9.98 0.43 -44.00
CA ASP A 67 -10.14 0.73 -42.58
C ASP A 67 -9.32 -0.28 -41.75
N LEU A 68 -8.05 0.06 -41.55
CA LEU A 68 -7.10 -0.78 -40.81
C LEU A 68 -7.47 -0.92 -39.32
N ALA A 69 -8.37 -0.09 -38.78
CA ALA A 69 -8.89 -0.29 -37.43
C ALA A 69 -9.63 -1.62 -37.30
N LEU A 70 -10.27 -2.11 -38.38
CA LEU A 70 -10.97 -3.40 -38.42
C LEU A 70 -10.03 -4.61 -38.23
N LEU A 71 -8.73 -4.48 -38.49
CA LEU A 71 -7.74 -5.53 -38.17
C LEU A 71 -7.59 -5.71 -36.66
N ALA A 72 -7.55 -4.60 -35.93
CA ALA A 72 -7.47 -4.59 -34.47
C ALA A 72 -8.85 -4.86 -33.83
N ASP A 73 -9.93 -4.42 -34.48
CA ASP A 73 -11.29 -4.54 -33.97
C ASP A 73 -11.96 -5.88 -34.32
N GLY A 74 -11.52 -6.60 -35.35
CA GLY A 74 -11.97 -7.98 -35.63
C GLY A 74 -11.63 -8.96 -34.49
N LEU A 75 -10.57 -8.67 -33.73
CA LEU A 75 -10.23 -9.35 -32.47
C LEU A 75 -11.08 -8.87 -31.27
N LYS A 76 -11.80 -7.75 -31.41
CA LYS A 76 -12.70 -7.15 -30.40
C LYS A 76 -14.18 -7.47 -30.66
N ALA A 77 -14.59 -7.69 -31.91
CA ALA A 77 -15.98 -7.95 -32.30
C ALA A 77 -16.53 -9.31 -31.79
N GLU A 78 -15.67 -10.32 -31.59
CA GLU A 78 -16.04 -11.54 -30.85
C GLU A 78 -16.39 -11.26 -29.37
N ARG A 79 -16.01 -10.10 -28.82
CA ARG A 79 -16.06 -9.79 -27.39
C ARG A 79 -17.17 -8.81 -26.98
N GLU A 80 -17.76 -8.06 -27.92
CA GLU A 80 -19.03 -7.33 -27.67
C GLU A 80 -20.18 -8.29 -27.29
N GLN A 81 -20.01 -9.60 -27.53
CA GLN A 81 -20.91 -10.67 -27.12
C GLN A 81 -20.62 -11.24 -25.70
N GLY A 82 -19.74 -10.60 -24.92
CA GLY A 82 -19.70 -10.78 -23.45
C GLY A 82 -18.91 -11.96 -22.91
N ILE A 83 -17.80 -12.38 -23.55
CA ILE A 83 -17.08 -13.61 -23.15
C ILE A 83 -15.61 -13.40 -22.68
N THR A 84 -14.92 -12.28 -22.96
CA THR A 84 -13.49 -12.18 -22.56
C THR A 84 -13.02 -10.77 -22.16
N ILE A 85 -12.42 -10.68 -20.97
CA ILE A 85 -12.03 -9.46 -20.23
C ILE A 85 -10.51 -9.17 -20.33
N ASP A 86 -9.76 -9.87 -21.20
CA ASP A 86 -8.29 -9.76 -21.20
C ASP A 86 -7.73 -8.79 -22.24
N VAL A 87 -6.72 -8.02 -21.80
CA VAL A 87 -5.82 -7.20 -22.63
C VAL A 87 -5.39 -8.02 -23.85
N ALA A 88 -5.69 -7.52 -25.06
CA ALA A 88 -5.26 -8.19 -26.27
C ALA A 88 -3.74 -8.03 -26.41
N HIS A 89 -3.04 -9.16 -26.54
CA HIS A 89 -1.61 -9.19 -26.81
C HIS A 89 -1.40 -9.46 -28.30
N LEU A 90 -0.81 -8.50 -28.99
CA LEU A 90 -0.44 -8.64 -30.40
C LEU A 90 1.07 -8.85 -30.49
N TYR A 91 1.46 -9.78 -31.35
CA TYR A 91 2.85 -10.18 -31.52
C TYR A 91 3.28 -9.80 -32.93
N PHE A 92 4.39 -9.09 -33.03
CA PHE A 92 4.95 -8.68 -34.30
C PHE A 92 6.47 -8.55 -34.16
N SER A 93 7.22 -8.65 -35.25
CA SER A 93 8.68 -8.62 -35.21
C SER A 93 9.24 -7.91 -36.44
N THR A 94 10.23 -7.06 -36.24
CA THR A 94 11.06 -6.52 -37.32
C THR A 94 12.36 -7.32 -37.42
N PRO A 95 13.18 -7.12 -38.46
CA PRO A 95 14.51 -7.75 -38.53
C PRO A 95 15.40 -7.43 -37.33
N ARG A 96 15.15 -6.32 -36.62
CA ARG A 96 15.95 -5.86 -35.48
C ARG A 96 15.41 -6.32 -34.12
N ARG A 97 14.08 -6.40 -33.95
CA ARG A 97 13.47 -6.56 -32.62
C ARG A 97 12.11 -7.27 -32.67
N SER A 98 11.78 -7.99 -31.60
CA SER A 98 10.44 -8.58 -31.40
C SER A 98 9.62 -7.73 -30.44
N PHE A 99 8.31 -7.65 -30.69
CA PHE A 99 7.40 -6.77 -29.96
C PHE A 99 6.16 -7.51 -29.46
N ILE A 100 5.70 -7.14 -28.27
CA ILE A 100 4.41 -7.55 -27.70
C ILE A 100 3.63 -6.28 -27.39
N ILE A 101 2.50 -6.05 -28.06
CA ILE A 101 1.61 -4.91 -27.78
C ILE A 101 0.48 -5.37 -26.88
N ALA A 102 0.36 -4.74 -25.71
CA ALA A 102 -0.80 -4.79 -24.84
C ALA A 102 -1.78 -3.67 -25.22
N ASP A 103 -2.90 -4.03 -25.87
CA ASP A 103 -3.96 -3.08 -26.19
C ASP A 103 -4.88 -2.86 -24.98
N ALA A 104 -4.66 -1.77 -24.24
CA ALA A 104 -5.49 -1.39 -23.10
C ALA A 104 -6.67 -0.49 -23.54
N PRO A 105 -7.95 -0.88 -23.36
CA PRO A 105 -9.11 -0.09 -23.79
C PRO A 105 -9.09 1.35 -23.25
N GLY A 106 -9.50 2.33 -24.06
CA GLY A 106 -9.44 3.76 -23.71
C GLY A 106 -10.66 4.31 -22.94
N HIS A 107 -11.59 3.46 -22.54
CA HIS A 107 -12.84 3.87 -21.88
C HIS A 107 -12.67 3.92 -20.36
N GLU A 108 -13.35 4.88 -19.70
CA GLU A 108 -13.19 5.15 -18.27
C GLU A 108 -13.39 3.91 -17.40
N GLN A 109 -14.28 2.99 -17.76
CA GLN A 109 -14.57 1.79 -16.96
C GLN A 109 -13.43 0.74 -16.88
N TYR A 110 -12.31 0.89 -17.61
CA TYR A 110 -11.35 -0.21 -17.83
C TYR A 110 -9.92 0.02 -17.32
N THR A 111 -9.72 0.90 -16.33
CA THR A 111 -8.39 1.10 -15.68
C THR A 111 -7.75 -0.22 -15.19
N ARG A 112 -8.58 -1.23 -14.85
CA ARG A 112 -8.13 -2.60 -14.53
C ARG A 112 -7.25 -3.19 -15.63
N ASN A 113 -7.67 -3.09 -16.89
CA ASN A 113 -6.98 -3.69 -18.03
C ASN A 113 -5.69 -2.93 -18.34
N MET A 114 -5.74 -1.60 -18.23
CA MET A 114 -4.53 -0.79 -18.36
C MET A 114 -3.51 -1.15 -17.29
N ALA A 115 -3.90 -1.23 -16.02
CA ALA A 115 -2.97 -1.57 -14.93
C ALA A 115 -2.34 -2.95 -15.10
N THR A 116 -3.13 -3.96 -15.49
CA THR A 116 -2.62 -5.30 -15.78
C THR A 116 -1.64 -5.31 -16.95
N GLY A 117 -1.99 -4.69 -18.09
CA GLY A 117 -1.11 -4.62 -19.27
C GLY A 117 0.16 -3.84 -19.00
N ALA A 118 0.04 -2.70 -18.33
CA ALA A 118 1.12 -1.80 -18.00
C ALA A 118 2.10 -2.39 -16.97
N SER A 119 1.65 -3.27 -16.07
CA SER A 119 2.51 -3.91 -15.07
C SER A 119 3.69 -4.70 -15.65
N THR A 120 3.60 -5.14 -16.90
CA THR A 120 4.63 -5.92 -17.60
C THR A 120 5.33 -5.15 -18.73
N ALA A 121 4.84 -3.95 -19.03
CA ALA A 121 5.32 -3.13 -20.13
C ALA A 121 6.65 -2.44 -19.81
N ASP A 122 7.46 -2.29 -20.85
CA ASP A 122 8.74 -1.57 -20.81
C ASP A 122 8.59 -0.12 -21.23
N LEU A 123 7.69 0.10 -22.19
CA LEU A 123 7.44 1.38 -22.82
C LEU A 123 5.94 1.60 -22.99
N ALA A 124 5.50 2.83 -22.78
CA ALA A 124 4.12 3.25 -23.02
C ALA A 124 4.05 4.20 -24.22
N VAL A 125 3.16 3.90 -25.16
CA VAL A 125 2.77 4.79 -26.26
C VAL A 125 1.42 5.40 -25.91
N ILE A 126 1.41 6.69 -25.57
CA ILE A 126 0.20 7.45 -25.24
C ILE A 126 -0.19 8.24 -26.49
N LEU A 127 -1.32 7.89 -27.09
CA LEU A 127 -1.89 8.62 -28.22
C LEU A 127 -2.62 9.86 -27.74
N VAL A 128 -2.40 10.97 -28.45
CA VAL A 128 -3.05 12.26 -28.22
C VAL A 128 -3.63 12.74 -29.54
N ASP A 129 -4.94 12.97 -29.61
CA ASP A 129 -5.57 13.58 -30.78
C ASP A 129 -5.13 15.06 -30.89
N ALA A 130 -4.44 15.42 -31.98
CA ALA A 130 -3.91 16.76 -32.22
C ALA A 130 -4.99 17.85 -32.19
N ALA A 131 -6.24 17.54 -32.58
CA ALA A 131 -7.34 18.48 -32.52
C ALA A 131 -7.79 18.75 -31.09
N LYS A 132 -7.72 17.75 -30.20
CA LYS A 132 -8.14 17.85 -28.79
C LYS A 132 -7.01 18.36 -27.88
N GLY A 133 -5.77 17.94 -28.12
CA GLY A 133 -4.65 18.19 -27.21
C GLY A 133 -4.67 17.29 -25.97
N VAL A 134 -3.96 17.66 -24.90
CA VAL A 134 -3.85 16.85 -23.68
C VAL A 134 -5.15 16.88 -22.88
N THR A 135 -5.84 15.73 -22.85
CA THR A 135 -7.12 15.57 -22.14
C THR A 135 -6.93 15.04 -20.70
N THR A 136 -7.98 15.11 -19.87
CA THR A 136 -7.99 14.45 -18.54
C THR A 136 -7.68 12.95 -18.63
N GLN A 137 -8.11 12.27 -19.70
CA GLN A 137 -7.78 10.87 -19.93
C GLN A 137 -6.28 10.68 -20.23
N THR A 138 -5.67 11.60 -20.99
CA THR A 138 -4.21 11.61 -21.25
C THR A 138 -3.44 11.79 -19.95
N ARG A 139 -3.89 12.72 -19.09
CA ARG A 139 -3.32 12.96 -17.75
C ARG A 139 -3.43 11.71 -16.87
N ARG A 140 -4.62 11.10 -16.81
CA ARG A 140 -4.88 9.86 -16.07
C ARG A 140 -3.99 8.70 -16.53
N HIS A 141 -3.86 8.49 -17.83
CA HIS A 141 -2.97 7.46 -18.38
C HIS A 141 -1.51 7.75 -18.02
N SER A 142 -1.06 9.00 -18.12
CA SER A 142 0.29 9.41 -17.76
C SER A 142 0.58 9.15 -16.27
N VAL A 143 -0.38 9.45 -15.39
CA VAL A 143 -0.29 9.13 -13.95
C VAL A 143 -0.15 7.62 -13.73
N ILE A 144 -0.96 6.80 -14.39
CA ILE A 144 -0.90 5.33 -14.24
C ILE A 144 0.43 4.78 -14.75
N VAL A 145 0.90 5.25 -15.91
CA VAL A 145 2.21 4.89 -16.50
C VAL A 145 3.34 5.23 -15.53
N SER A 146 3.29 6.43 -14.94
CA SER A 146 4.25 6.85 -13.90
C SER A 146 4.20 5.94 -12.67
N LEU A 147 3.00 5.63 -12.18
CA LEU A 147 2.81 4.81 -10.99
C LEU A 147 3.27 3.36 -11.17
N LEU A 148 3.17 2.83 -12.38
CA LEU A 148 3.64 1.49 -12.74
C LEU A 148 5.13 1.48 -13.12
N GLY A 149 5.81 2.61 -12.97
CA GLY A 149 7.26 2.73 -13.13
C GLY A 149 7.72 2.61 -14.58
N ILE A 150 6.85 2.80 -15.56
CA ILE A 150 7.25 2.80 -16.97
C ILE A 150 7.96 4.13 -17.26
N LYS A 151 9.29 4.06 -17.42
CA LYS A 151 10.13 5.25 -17.60
C LYS A 151 10.22 5.70 -19.06
N ALA A 152 10.12 4.77 -20.01
CA ALA A 152 10.13 5.07 -21.43
C ALA A 152 8.70 5.39 -21.89
N VAL A 153 8.45 6.64 -22.27
CA VAL A 153 7.13 7.11 -22.69
C VAL A 153 7.25 7.81 -24.04
N VAL A 154 6.38 7.42 -24.96
CA VAL A 154 6.21 8.03 -26.28
C VAL A 154 4.84 8.70 -26.32
N MET A 155 4.81 9.98 -26.68
CA MET A 155 3.58 10.72 -26.93
C MET A 155 3.36 10.79 -28.45
N ALA A 156 2.47 9.94 -28.95
CA ALA A 156 2.10 9.91 -30.36
C ALA A 156 0.96 10.91 -30.61
N ILE A 157 1.31 12.09 -31.13
CA ILE A 157 0.37 13.17 -31.42
C ILE A 157 -0.29 12.86 -32.76
N ASN A 158 -1.39 12.12 -32.69
CA ASN A 158 -2.08 11.54 -33.83
C ASN A 158 -3.08 12.52 -34.47
N LYS A 159 -3.52 12.22 -35.69
CA LYS A 159 -4.47 13.02 -36.48
C LYS A 159 -3.96 14.41 -36.85
N MET A 160 -2.66 14.53 -37.13
CA MET A 160 -2.06 15.78 -37.62
C MET A 160 -2.71 16.29 -38.92
N ASP A 161 -3.30 15.40 -39.72
CA ASP A 161 -4.07 15.72 -40.92
C ASP A 161 -5.28 16.63 -40.64
N LEU A 162 -5.97 16.44 -39.51
CA LEU A 162 -7.14 17.25 -39.14
C LEU A 162 -6.78 18.69 -38.76
N VAL A 163 -5.54 18.91 -38.32
CA VAL A 163 -5.01 20.24 -37.98
C VAL A 163 -4.11 20.80 -39.08
N GLY A 164 -4.15 20.21 -40.28
CA GLY A 164 -3.40 20.68 -41.44
C GLY A 164 -1.88 20.58 -41.26
N TYR A 165 -1.40 19.62 -40.47
CA TYR A 165 0.02 19.37 -40.20
C TYR A 165 0.78 20.58 -39.60
N ALA A 166 0.08 21.40 -38.81
CA ALA A 166 0.64 22.62 -38.22
C ALA A 166 1.68 22.34 -37.11
N GLU A 167 2.90 22.84 -37.31
CA GLU A 167 4.03 22.75 -36.37
C GLU A 167 3.71 23.40 -35.01
N ASP A 168 3.19 24.64 -35.01
CA ASP A 168 2.80 25.36 -33.79
C ASP A 168 1.84 24.57 -32.89
N ARG A 169 0.95 23.76 -33.50
CA ARG A 169 0.00 22.94 -32.75
C ARG A 169 0.68 21.73 -32.11
N PHE A 170 1.61 21.11 -32.83
CA PHE A 170 2.43 20.03 -32.29
C PHE A 170 3.28 20.53 -31.13
N ASP A 171 3.98 21.65 -31.30
CA ASP A 171 4.86 22.23 -30.27
C ASP A 171 4.10 22.58 -28.99
N ALA A 172 2.89 23.14 -29.12
CA ALA A 172 2.04 23.43 -27.96
C ALA A 172 1.66 22.16 -27.17
N ILE A 173 1.32 21.07 -27.87
CA ILE A 173 0.97 19.79 -27.22
C ILE A 173 2.22 19.12 -26.63
N ALA A 174 3.35 19.17 -27.33
CA ALA A 174 4.62 18.62 -26.87
C ALA A 174 5.13 19.33 -25.60
N ALA A 175 4.99 20.66 -25.54
CA ALA A 175 5.30 21.43 -24.33
C ALA A 175 4.40 21.03 -23.15
N GLU A 176 3.09 20.94 -23.36
CA GLU A 176 2.15 20.51 -22.31
C GLU A 176 2.42 19.07 -21.82
N ALA A 177 2.79 18.17 -22.74
CA ALA A 177 3.17 16.80 -22.42
C ALA A 177 4.49 16.73 -21.62
N SER A 178 5.46 17.58 -21.96
CA SER A 178 6.72 17.69 -21.22
C SER A 178 6.50 18.23 -19.81
N ASP A 179 5.67 19.26 -19.64
CA ASP A 179 5.31 19.82 -18.34
C ASP A 179 4.61 18.77 -17.45
N LEU A 180 3.69 18.00 -18.04
CA LEU A 180 3.02 16.89 -17.36
C LEU A 180 4.01 15.81 -16.91
N ALA A 181 4.94 15.40 -17.78
CA ALA A 181 5.97 14.42 -17.43
C ALA A 181 6.88 14.92 -16.30
N GLY A 182 7.28 16.20 -16.35
CA GLY A 182 8.06 16.85 -15.30
C GLY A 182 7.34 16.84 -13.95
N ALA A 183 6.04 17.16 -13.94
CA ALA A 183 5.22 17.13 -12.73
C ALA A 183 5.05 15.71 -12.15
N LEU A 184 5.13 14.67 -12.98
CA LEU A 184 5.06 13.26 -12.59
C LEU A 184 6.44 12.66 -12.24
N GLY A 185 7.53 13.41 -12.41
CA GLY A 185 8.89 12.90 -12.20
C GLY A 185 9.33 11.87 -13.25
N LEU A 186 8.68 11.87 -14.42
CA LEU A 186 9.06 11.05 -15.56
C LEU A 186 10.16 11.72 -16.40
N PRO A 187 11.01 10.94 -17.08
CA PRO A 187 11.85 11.48 -18.15
C PRO A 187 10.99 12.19 -19.20
N ALA A 188 11.56 13.20 -19.87
CA ALA A 188 10.86 13.90 -20.94
C ALA A 188 10.41 12.90 -22.02
N PRO A 189 9.11 12.87 -22.38
CA PRO A 189 8.58 11.91 -23.34
C PRO A 189 9.03 12.27 -24.75
N VAL A 190 9.25 11.25 -25.59
CA VAL A 190 9.51 11.47 -27.02
C VAL A 190 8.17 11.77 -27.69
N CYS A 191 8.01 13.00 -28.17
CA CYS A 191 6.82 13.44 -28.88
C CYS A 191 6.99 13.20 -30.39
N ILE A 192 6.07 12.43 -30.99
CA ILE A 192 6.12 12.07 -32.41
C ILE A 192 4.79 12.52 -33.05
N PRO A 193 4.80 13.45 -34.03
CA PRO A 193 3.61 13.82 -34.77
C PRO A 193 3.26 12.68 -35.72
N ALA A 194 1.99 12.29 -35.80
CA ALA A 194 1.57 11.12 -36.56
C ALA A 194 0.21 11.34 -37.25
N SER A 195 0.00 10.66 -38.37
CA SER A 195 -1.33 10.38 -38.90
C SER A 195 -1.48 8.89 -39.13
N ALA A 196 -2.13 8.19 -38.19
CA ALA A 196 -2.34 6.74 -38.30
C ALA A 196 -3.15 6.35 -39.56
N LEU A 197 -4.07 7.23 -40.00
CA LEU A 197 -4.88 7.02 -41.20
C LEU A 197 -4.03 7.09 -42.47
N HIS A 198 -3.21 8.14 -42.61
CA HIS A 198 -2.41 8.38 -43.82
C HIS A 198 -1.04 7.69 -43.81
N GLY A 199 -0.57 7.25 -42.63
CA GLY A 199 0.71 6.57 -42.44
C GLY A 199 1.90 7.51 -42.19
N ASP A 200 1.68 8.83 -42.17
CA ASP A 200 2.76 9.79 -41.91
C ASP A 200 3.37 9.58 -40.53
N CYS A 201 4.71 9.43 -40.52
CA CYS A 201 5.56 9.27 -39.34
C CYS A 201 5.28 7.99 -38.50
N ILE A 202 4.64 6.98 -39.08
CA ILE A 202 4.42 5.68 -38.42
C ILE A 202 5.62 4.75 -38.65
N VAL A 203 5.87 4.38 -39.91
CA VAL A 203 7.06 3.62 -40.35
C VAL A 203 7.97 4.53 -41.17
N GLU A 204 7.39 5.28 -42.09
CA GLU A 204 8.08 6.28 -42.92
C GLU A 204 7.65 7.69 -42.52
N GLN A 205 8.55 8.67 -42.67
CA GLN A 205 8.34 10.05 -42.22
C GLN A 205 7.21 10.77 -42.99
N GLY A 206 6.98 10.40 -44.25
CA GLY A 206 6.02 11.06 -45.12
C GLY A 206 6.52 12.43 -45.63
N ALA A 207 5.77 13.04 -46.56
CA ALA A 207 6.11 14.34 -47.13
C ALA A 207 5.32 15.51 -46.49
N SER A 208 4.34 15.20 -45.64
CA SER A 208 3.37 16.17 -45.11
C SER A 208 3.92 17.03 -43.97
N MET A 209 4.99 16.61 -43.31
CA MET A 209 5.59 17.27 -42.14
C MET A 209 7.11 17.47 -42.31
N PRO A 210 7.55 18.31 -43.28
CA PRO A 210 8.98 18.53 -43.56
C PRO A 210 9.71 19.28 -42.44
N TRP A 211 8.97 19.85 -41.49
CA TRP A 211 9.50 20.56 -40.32
C TRP A 211 9.92 19.60 -39.18
N TYR A 212 9.45 18.34 -39.20
CA TYR A 212 9.76 17.37 -38.15
C TYR A 212 10.99 16.53 -38.53
N ASP A 213 12.11 16.73 -37.84
CA ASP A 213 13.37 15.98 -38.05
C ASP A 213 13.57 14.78 -37.10
N GLY A 214 12.55 14.47 -36.27
CA GLY A 214 12.62 13.38 -35.29
C GLY A 214 12.33 11.99 -35.86
N PRO A 215 12.47 10.93 -35.04
CA PRO A 215 12.23 9.56 -35.48
C PRO A 215 10.74 9.28 -35.68
N CYS A 216 10.44 8.37 -36.61
CA CYS A 216 9.09 7.79 -36.73
C CYS A 216 8.79 6.87 -35.54
N VAL A 217 7.51 6.55 -35.32
CA VAL A 217 7.09 5.66 -34.22
C VAL A 217 7.85 4.34 -34.27
N MET A 218 7.88 3.65 -35.41
CA MET A 218 8.57 2.37 -35.53
C MET A 218 10.08 2.48 -35.31
N GLU A 219 10.71 3.51 -35.89
CA GLU A 219 12.16 3.72 -35.74
C GLU A 219 12.54 3.89 -34.26
N HIS A 220 11.76 4.68 -33.51
CA HIS A 220 11.99 4.85 -32.08
C HIS A 220 11.82 3.53 -31.30
N LEU A 221 10.78 2.74 -31.63
CA LEU A 221 10.53 1.45 -30.99
C LEU A 221 11.66 0.42 -31.23
N GLU A 222 12.32 0.47 -32.39
CA GLU A 222 13.47 -0.38 -32.68
C GLU A 222 14.74 0.03 -31.92
N GLN A 223 14.95 1.34 -31.72
CA GLN A 223 16.19 1.89 -31.18
C GLN A 223 16.19 2.06 -29.64
N VAL A 224 15.01 2.15 -29.02
CA VAL A 224 14.91 2.46 -27.59
C VAL A 224 15.52 1.37 -26.71
N ASP A 225 16.53 1.74 -25.95
CA ASP A 225 17.10 0.88 -24.91
C ASP A 225 16.26 1.02 -23.63
N VAL A 226 15.56 -0.06 -23.28
CA VAL A 226 14.73 -0.15 -22.07
C VAL A 226 15.44 -0.85 -20.91
N GLY A 227 16.75 -1.05 -21.00
CA GLY A 227 17.57 -1.54 -19.88
C GLY A 227 17.28 -3.00 -19.47
N ARG A 228 16.61 -3.77 -20.33
CA ARG A 228 16.40 -5.23 -20.13
C ARG A 228 17.59 -6.07 -20.59
N ALA A 229 18.55 -5.50 -21.32
CA ALA A 229 19.78 -6.17 -21.73
C ALA A 229 20.82 -6.21 -20.59
N ALA A 230 20.41 -6.71 -19.43
CA ALA A 230 21.37 -7.21 -18.45
C ALA A 230 21.62 -8.68 -18.80
N GLY A 231 22.76 -8.95 -19.43
CA GLY A 231 23.43 -10.24 -19.21
C GLY A 231 23.67 -10.46 -17.70
N PRO A 232 24.21 -11.63 -17.31
CA PRO A 232 24.48 -11.97 -15.92
C PRO A 232 25.29 -10.93 -15.11
N ASP A 233 25.90 -9.93 -15.77
CA ASP A 233 26.84 -8.97 -15.20
C ASP A 233 26.40 -7.49 -15.28
N GLY A 234 25.12 -7.18 -15.53
CA GLY A 234 24.69 -5.78 -15.81
C GLY A 234 23.32 -5.37 -15.28
N ALA A 235 22.86 -5.92 -14.16
CA ALA A 235 21.61 -5.46 -13.55
C ALA A 235 21.79 -4.03 -12.97
N PRO A 236 20.78 -3.15 -13.04
CA PRO A 236 20.77 -1.91 -12.28
C PRO A 236 21.05 -2.18 -10.79
N GLU A 237 21.80 -1.30 -10.09
CA GLU A 237 22.21 -1.48 -8.67
C GLU A 237 21.07 -1.92 -7.72
N HIS A 238 19.83 -1.49 -7.97
CA HIS A 238 18.65 -1.83 -7.16
C HIS A 238 18.10 -3.25 -7.38
N LEU A 239 18.46 -3.93 -8.48
CA LEU A 239 18.08 -5.31 -8.80
C LEU A 239 19.20 -6.32 -8.50
N GLU A 240 20.28 -5.92 -7.83
CA GLU A 240 21.36 -6.84 -7.43
C GLU A 240 20.97 -7.80 -6.31
N ALA A 241 20.13 -7.34 -5.37
CA ALA A 241 19.73 -8.15 -4.22
C ALA A 241 18.82 -9.29 -4.68
N LEU A 242 19.15 -10.52 -4.28
CA LEU A 242 18.39 -11.71 -4.62
C LEU A 242 16.99 -11.65 -4.01
N ARG A 243 15.98 -11.93 -4.83
CA ARG A 243 14.60 -12.22 -4.41
C ARG A 243 14.09 -13.42 -5.18
N LEU A 244 13.90 -14.54 -4.48
CA LEU A 244 13.30 -15.75 -5.02
C LEU A 244 12.13 -16.17 -4.10
N PRO A 245 10.90 -15.72 -4.41
CA PRO A 245 9.71 -16.19 -3.73
C PRO A 245 9.46 -17.66 -4.04
N VAL A 246 9.31 -18.48 -3.00
CA VAL A 246 9.07 -19.91 -3.13
C VAL A 246 7.61 -20.15 -3.46
N GLN A 247 7.37 -20.72 -4.64
CA GLN A 247 6.04 -21.01 -5.16
C GLN A 247 5.62 -22.45 -4.86
N LEU A 248 6.57 -23.38 -4.88
CA LEU A 248 6.34 -24.80 -4.69
C LEU A 248 7.53 -25.48 -4.02
N VAL A 249 7.26 -26.45 -3.13
CA VAL A 249 8.28 -27.34 -2.57
C VAL A 249 8.18 -28.68 -3.29
N ILE A 250 9.27 -29.10 -3.94
CA ILE A 250 9.36 -30.31 -4.74
C ILE A 250 10.07 -31.39 -3.92
N ARG A 251 9.40 -32.53 -3.73
CA ARG A 251 9.94 -33.71 -3.05
C ARG A 251 9.49 -34.99 -3.78
N PRO A 252 10.25 -35.45 -4.79
CA PRO A 252 9.95 -36.70 -5.48
C PRO A 252 10.25 -37.92 -4.61
N ASP A 253 11.22 -37.82 -3.70
CA ASP A 253 11.62 -38.86 -2.75
C ASP A 253 12.19 -38.24 -1.45
N GLN A 254 12.70 -39.08 -0.55
CA GLN A 254 13.26 -38.63 0.74
C GLN A 254 14.63 -37.96 0.64
N SER A 255 15.34 -38.12 -0.47
CA SER A 255 16.69 -37.61 -0.70
C SER A 255 16.72 -36.26 -1.41
N PHE A 256 15.62 -35.88 -2.09
CA PHE A 256 15.53 -34.61 -2.80
C PHE A 256 14.48 -33.67 -2.20
N ARG A 257 14.92 -32.48 -1.80
CA ARG A 257 14.07 -31.35 -1.42
C ARG A 257 14.50 -30.12 -2.21
N GLY A 258 13.66 -29.69 -3.14
CA GLY A 258 13.88 -28.51 -3.96
C GLY A 258 12.83 -27.44 -3.72
N TYR A 259 13.22 -26.18 -3.84
CA TYR A 259 12.35 -25.01 -3.69
C TYR A 259 12.23 -24.31 -5.02
N ALA A 260 11.05 -24.39 -5.62
CA ALA A 260 10.79 -23.89 -6.96
C ALA A 260 10.15 -22.50 -6.93
N GLY A 261 10.64 -21.62 -7.80
CA GLY A 261 10.13 -20.27 -7.98
C GLY A 261 10.77 -19.56 -9.16
N THR A 262 10.34 -18.33 -9.42
CA THR A 262 10.95 -17.46 -10.44
C THR A 262 11.81 -16.40 -9.76
N ILE A 263 13.06 -16.28 -10.17
CA ILE A 263 13.96 -15.25 -9.64
C ILE A 263 13.42 -13.88 -10.05
N CYS A 264 13.15 -13.03 -9.08
CA CYS A 264 12.58 -11.70 -9.28
C CYS A 264 13.65 -10.64 -9.49
N SER A 265 14.75 -10.74 -8.73
CA SER A 265 15.92 -9.87 -8.78
C SER A 265 17.14 -10.64 -8.29
N GLY A 266 18.33 -10.12 -8.58
CA GLY A 266 19.62 -10.71 -8.26
C GLY A 266 19.98 -11.92 -9.12
N THR A 267 21.22 -12.35 -8.96
CA THR A 267 21.74 -13.58 -9.56
C THR A 267 22.02 -14.57 -8.46
N LEU A 268 21.73 -15.84 -8.72
CA LEU A 268 21.96 -16.96 -7.82
C LEU A 268 22.97 -17.91 -8.45
N ARG A 269 23.95 -18.36 -7.67
CA ARG A 269 24.94 -19.37 -8.04
C ARG A 269 25.01 -20.47 -6.97
N PRO A 270 25.33 -21.72 -7.35
CA PRO A 270 25.73 -22.72 -6.37
C PRO A 270 26.90 -22.22 -5.51
N GLY A 271 26.80 -22.39 -4.20
CA GLY A 271 27.76 -21.88 -3.22
C GLY A 271 27.41 -20.52 -2.60
N ASP A 272 26.39 -19.81 -3.10
CA ASP A 272 25.96 -18.54 -2.52
C ASP A 272 25.23 -18.74 -1.19
N ASP A 273 25.49 -17.86 -0.22
CA ASP A 273 24.72 -17.78 1.02
C ASP A 273 23.40 -17.06 0.76
N VAL A 274 22.31 -17.67 1.22
CA VAL A 274 20.95 -17.17 1.10
C VAL A 274 20.26 -17.18 2.45
N ARG A 275 19.46 -16.14 2.69
CA ARG A 275 18.61 -16.01 3.87
C ARG A 275 17.17 -16.39 3.52
N VAL A 276 16.51 -17.09 4.43
CA VAL A 276 15.11 -17.51 4.29
C VAL A 276 14.24 -16.60 5.16
N GLU A 277 13.43 -15.74 4.55
CA GLU A 277 12.39 -15.00 5.27
C GLU A 277 11.04 -15.75 5.21
N PRO A 278 10.27 -15.81 6.32
CA PRO A 278 10.38 -15.01 7.54
C PRO A 278 11.26 -15.61 8.67
N SER A 279 11.83 -16.80 8.47
CA SER A 279 12.59 -17.51 9.54
C SER A 279 13.87 -16.78 9.97
N GLY A 280 14.47 -16.00 9.07
CA GLY A 280 15.75 -15.32 9.25
C GLY A 280 16.97 -16.25 9.22
N LEU A 281 16.79 -17.55 8.98
CA LEU A 281 17.88 -18.52 8.90
C LEU A 281 18.68 -18.33 7.61
N ILE A 282 19.97 -18.64 7.67
CA ILE A 282 20.91 -18.56 6.54
C ILE A 282 21.35 -19.98 6.19
N THR A 283 21.45 -20.26 4.90
CA THR A 283 22.02 -21.50 4.35
C THR A 283 22.69 -21.21 3.02
N THR A 284 23.39 -22.20 2.48
CA THR A 284 24.09 -22.11 1.20
C THR A 284 23.31 -22.85 0.11
N VAL A 285 23.28 -22.27 -1.09
CA VAL A 285 22.72 -22.94 -2.27
C VAL A 285 23.62 -24.09 -2.71
N GLU A 286 23.08 -25.30 -2.76
CA GLU A 286 23.84 -26.48 -3.19
C GLU A 286 23.75 -26.64 -4.71
N ARG A 287 22.53 -26.58 -5.28
CA ARG A 287 22.30 -26.74 -6.73
C ARG A 287 21.14 -25.86 -7.21
N ILE A 288 21.22 -25.47 -8.47
CA ILE A 288 20.15 -24.83 -9.22
C ILE A 288 19.71 -25.80 -10.32
N VAL A 289 18.54 -26.40 -10.16
CA VAL A 289 18.01 -27.47 -11.01
C VAL A 289 16.94 -26.93 -11.94
N THR A 290 17.01 -27.30 -13.23
CA THR A 290 15.98 -27.05 -14.24
C THR A 290 15.64 -28.31 -15.02
N PHE A 291 14.65 -28.24 -15.91
CA PHE A 291 14.28 -29.36 -16.78
C PHE A 291 15.46 -29.83 -17.65
N ASP A 292 16.27 -28.89 -18.14
CA ASP A 292 17.42 -29.17 -19.01
C ASP A 292 18.70 -29.54 -18.25
N GLY A 293 18.60 -29.70 -16.91
CA GLY A 293 19.72 -30.00 -16.02
C GLY A 293 20.08 -28.86 -15.07
N ASP A 294 21.22 -29.01 -14.41
CA ASP A 294 21.72 -28.08 -13.40
C ASP A 294 22.38 -26.85 -14.06
N LEU A 295 22.30 -25.71 -13.38
CA LEU A 295 22.84 -24.43 -13.85
C LEU A 295 23.92 -23.90 -12.91
N ASP A 296 24.98 -23.34 -13.50
CA ASP A 296 26.05 -22.65 -12.75
C ASP A 296 25.62 -21.25 -12.25
N ALA A 297 24.60 -20.66 -12.89
CA ALA A 297 24.02 -19.38 -12.49
C ALA A 297 22.59 -19.22 -13.03
N ALA A 298 21.75 -18.52 -12.29
CA ALA A 298 20.43 -18.11 -12.73
C ALA A 298 20.12 -16.67 -12.29
N GLY A 299 19.53 -15.89 -13.20
CA GLY A 299 19.17 -14.49 -12.96
C GLY A 299 17.66 -14.25 -13.10
N PRO A 300 17.24 -12.97 -13.08
CA PRO A 300 15.83 -12.58 -13.05
C PRO A 300 15.00 -13.12 -14.23
N GLY A 301 13.73 -13.41 -13.97
CA GLY A 301 12.77 -13.95 -14.94
C GLY A 301 12.90 -15.45 -15.20
N ARG A 302 13.95 -16.12 -14.71
CA ARG A 302 14.14 -17.56 -14.87
C ARG A 302 13.43 -18.33 -13.76
N ALA A 303 12.61 -19.31 -14.15
CA ALA A 303 12.05 -20.29 -13.23
C ALA A 303 13.09 -21.38 -12.93
N VAL A 304 13.36 -21.63 -11.64
CA VAL A 304 14.38 -22.57 -11.18
C VAL A 304 13.90 -23.34 -9.96
N THR A 305 14.52 -24.49 -9.70
CA THR A 305 14.39 -25.22 -8.43
C THR A 305 15.73 -25.17 -7.70
N VAL A 306 15.74 -24.73 -6.46
CA VAL A 306 16.97 -24.57 -5.66
C VAL A 306 17.02 -25.63 -4.57
N THR A 307 18.18 -26.29 -4.40
CA THR A 307 18.46 -27.13 -3.21
C THR A 307 19.39 -26.38 -2.26
N THR A 308 19.20 -26.60 -0.96
CA THR A 308 19.99 -25.96 0.12
C THR A 308 20.88 -26.98 0.81
N ALA A 309 22.05 -26.55 1.30
CA ALA A 309 22.98 -27.41 2.01
C ALA A 309 22.40 -27.88 3.37
N ASP A 310 21.71 -26.98 4.07
CA ASP A 310 21.13 -27.28 5.38
C ASP A 310 19.65 -27.71 5.27
N PRO A 311 19.19 -28.63 6.14
CA PRO A 311 17.79 -29.05 6.19
C PRO A 311 16.93 -28.00 6.91
N ILE A 312 16.75 -26.84 6.30
CA ILE A 312 15.89 -25.76 6.80
C ILE A 312 14.45 -26.01 6.36
N ASP A 313 13.49 -25.61 7.19
CA ASP A 313 12.09 -25.64 6.81
C ASP A 313 11.72 -24.39 6.01
N ILE A 314 11.53 -24.59 4.71
CA ILE A 314 11.12 -23.56 3.75
C ILE A 314 9.84 -24.03 3.08
N GLY A 315 8.85 -23.14 3.04
CA GLY A 315 7.50 -23.37 2.52
C GLY A 315 7.10 -22.40 1.42
N ARG A 316 5.87 -22.57 0.90
CA ARG A 316 5.29 -21.66 -0.09
C ARG A 316 5.00 -20.30 0.54
N GLY A 317 5.41 -19.23 -0.13
CA GLY A 317 5.26 -17.86 0.34
C GLY A 317 6.47 -17.33 1.11
N ASP A 318 7.44 -18.19 1.45
CA ASP A 318 8.74 -17.77 1.95
C ASP A 318 9.57 -17.16 0.82
N ILE A 319 10.54 -16.33 1.17
CA ILE A 319 11.43 -15.67 0.20
C ILE A 319 12.87 -16.05 0.52
N LEU A 320 13.55 -16.63 -0.47
CA LEU A 320 15.01 -16.74 -0.49
C LEU A 320 15.59 -15.40 -0.95
N CYS A 321 16.46 -14.80 -0.14
CA CYS A 321 17.01 -13.48 -0.39
C CYS A 321 18.49 -13.34 -0.01
N SER A 322 19.13 -12.27 -0.48
CA SER A 322 20.50 -11.94 -0.08
C SER A 322 20.56 -11.62 1.42
N PRO A 323 21.49 -12.23 2.20
CA PRO A 323 21.55 -12.06 3.66
C PRO A 323 21.80 -10.63 4.14
N ASP A 324 22.53 -9.83 3.37
CA ASP A 324 22.89 -8.44 3.64
C ASP A 324 21.75 -7.45 3.36
N ARG A 325 20.82 -7.82 2.48
CA ARG A 325 19.72 -6.97 2.00
C ARG A 325 18.38 -7.72 2.02
N PRO A 326 17.86 -8.15 3.18
CA PRO A 326 16.55 -8.80 3.28
C PRO A 326 15.41 -7.83 2.95
N PRO A 327 14.24 -8.34 2.53
CA PRO A 327 13.04 -7.51 2.33
C PRO A 327 12.56 -6.89 3.65
N GLU A 328 11.86 -5.77 3.56
CA GLU A 328 11.17 -5.16 4.71
C GLU A 328 10.06 -6.09 5.21
N ARG A 329 9.81 -6.02 6.53
CA ARG A 329 8.76 -6.78 7.20
C ARG A 329 7.90 -5.84 8.02
N ALA A 330 6.62 -5.77 7.69
CA ALA A 330 5.68 -4.98 8.47
C ALA A 330 4.26 -5.55 8.38
N ARG A 331 3.47 -5.30 9.44
CA ARG A 331 2.01 -5.46 9.41
C ARG A 331 1.29 -4.22 8.94
N GLU A 332 1.99 -3.09 8.84
CA GLU A 332 1.39 -1.80 8.51
C GLU A 332 2.33 -1.00 7.61
N PHE A 333 1.87 -0.71 6.41
CA PHE A 333 2.67 -0.08 5.36
C PHE A 333 1.83 0.87 4.53
N THR A 334 2.52 1.82 3.90
CA THR A 334 1.91 2.80 2.99
C THR A 334 2.02 2.29 1.56
N ALA A 335 0.96 2.52 0.77
CA ALA A 335 0.92 2.14 -0.63
C ALA A 335 0.11 3.16 -1.45
N THR A 336 0.39 3.25 -2.75
CA THR A 336 -0.57 3.82 -3.70
C THR A 336 -1.48 2.72 -4.19
N LEU A 337 -2.80 2.92 -4.11
CA LEU A 337 -3.82 2.04 -4.66
C LEU A 337 -4.44 2.65 -5.91
N VAL A 338 -4.69 1.80 -6.90
CA VAL A 338 -5.57 2.08 -8.05
C VAL A 338 -6.83 1.24 -7.87
N TRP A 339 -7.98 1.90 -7.68
CA TRP A 339 -9.24 1.22 -7.46
C TRP A 339 -9.91 0.80 -8.77
N MET A 340 -10.33 -0.46 -8.85
CA MET A 340 -10.76 -1.14 -10.07
C MET A 340 -12.17 -1.72 -9.97
N SER A 341 -12.89 -1.41 -8.90
CA SER A 341 -14.26 -1.89 -8.68
C SER A 341 -15.27 -0.74 -8.74
N GLU A 342 -16.47 -1.03 -9.24
CA GLU A 342 -17.62 -0.11 -9.16
C GLU A 342 -18.12 0.05 -7.72
N SER A 343 -17.93 -0.97 -6.89
CA SER A 343 -18.22 -0.88 -5.46
C SER A 343 -17.19 0.02 -4.79
N GLU A 344 -17.64 0.98 -3.99
CA GLU A 344 -16.74 1.92 -3.32
C GLU A 344 -15.84 1.21 -2.28
N LEU A 345 -14.58 1.65 -2.20
CA LEU A 345 -13.70 1.28 -1.08
C LEU A 345 -14.20 2.00 0.18
N VAL A 346 -14.49 1.23 1.23
CA VAL A 346 -14.83 1.76 2.55
C VAL A 346 -13.69 1.40 3.51
N ALA A 347 -13.10 2.41 4.15
CA ALA A 347 -12.04 2.20 5.13
C ALA A 347 -12.51 1.30 6.29
N GLY A 348 -11.60 0.45 6.79
CA GLY A 348 -11.89 -0.53 7.84
C GLY A 348 -12.53 -1.84 7.37
N ARG A 349 -12.97 -1.94 6.11
CA ARG A 349 -13.44 -3.21 5.52
C ARG A 349 -12.27 -4.19 5.30
N ASP A 350 -12.56 -5.48 5.49
CA ASP A 350 -11.62 -6.58 5.22
C ASP A 350 -11.52 -6.88 3.72
N TYR A 351 -10.29 -7.01 3.24
CA TYR A 351 -9.91 -7.45 1.89
C TYR A 351 -8.88 -8.57 1.99
N GLN A 352 -8.74 -9.35 0.93
CA GLN A 352 -7.65 -10.30 0.79
C GLN A 352 -6.53 -9.69 -0.06
N LEU A 353 -5.35 -9.56 0.53
CA LEU A 353 -4.15 -9.10 -0.16
C LEU A 353 -3.41 -10.31 -0.74
N GLN A 354 -2.99 -10.20 -2.01
CA GLN A 354 -2.12 -11.18 -2.65
C GLN A 354 -0.88 -10.49 -3.23
N GLN A 355 0.30 -10.97 -2.83
CA GLN A 355 1.62 -10.46 -3.25
C GLN A 355 2.61 -11.63 -3.35
N ALA A 356 3.42 -11.70 -4.40
CA ALA A 356 4.54 -12.67 -4.58
C ALA A 356 4.31 -14.13 -4.11
N GLY A 357 3.07 -14.63 -4.09
CA GLY A 357 2.71 -15.96 -3.59
C GLY A 357 2.13 -16.00 -2.17
N GLN A 358 2.27 -14.93 -1.38
CA GLN A 358 1.61 -14.72 -0.10
C GLN A 358 0.14 -14.29 -0.27
N ARG A 359 -0.71 -14.72 0.67
CA ARG A 359 -2.11 -14.30 0.79
C ARG A 359 -2.43 -13.97 2.24
N LEU A 360 -2.77 -12.72 2.51
CA LEU A 360 -3.05 -12.21 3.85
C LEU A 360 -4.40 -11.50 3.89
N ARG A 361 -5.03 -11.40 5.06
CA ARG A 361 -6.17 -10.48 5.22
C ARG A 361 -5.64 -9.09 5.53
N CYS A 362 -6.24 -8.07 4.95
CA CYS A 362 -5.85 -6.69 5.19
C CYS A 362 -7.06 -5.76 5.31
N ARG A 363 -6.86 -4.62 5.97
CA ARG A 363 -7.80 -3.51 6.01
C ARG A 363 -7.11 -2.23 5.56
N VAL A 364 -7.83 -1.39 4.82
CA VAL A 364 -7.37 -0.03 4.52
C VAL A 364 -7.74 0.87 5.69
N THR A 365 -6.76 1.59 6.25
CA THR A 365 -6.96 2.52 7.37
C THR A 365 -7.06 3.96 6.88
N GLU A 366 -7.80 4.79 7.61
CA GLU A 366 -7.88 6.23 7.35
C GLU A 366 -6.59 6.96 7.78
N PRO A 367 -6.25 8.09 7.14
CA PRO A 367 -6.95 8.72 6.02
C PRO A 367 -6.55 8.14 4.65
N VAL A 368 -7.53 7.92 3.77
CA VAL A 368 -7.33 7.70 2.34
C VAL A 368 -7.10 9.06 1.67
N ARG A 369 -5.98 9.23 0.97
CA ARG A 369 -5.66 10.49 0.25
C ARG A 369 -5.73 10.30 -1.25
N ARG A 370 -6.84 10.70 -1.84
CA ARG A 370 -7.09 10.59 -3.28
C ARG A 370 -6.31 11.63 -4.06
N LEU A 371 -5.70 11.20 -5.17
CA LEU A 371 -5.03 12.03 -6.15
C LEU A 371 -6.06 12.58 -7.15
N ASP A 372 -6.07 13.88 -7.32
CA ASP A 372 -6.75 14.54 -8.43
C ASP A 372 -5.81 14.56 -9.65
N VAL A 373 -6.23 13.95 -10.76
CA VAL A 373 -5.37 13.74 -11.94
C VAL A 373 -5.16 15.01 -12.78
N ASP A 374 -6.02 16.01 -12.64
CA ASP A 374 -5.91 17.26 -13.38
C ASP A 374 -4.94 18.22 -12.67
N THR A 375 -5.01 18.28 -11.34
CA THR A 375 -4.16 19.14 -10.50
C THR A 375 -2.92 18.45 -9.96
N LEU A 376 -2.87 17.11 -10.00
CA LEU A 376 -1.85 16.26 -9.39
C LEU A 376 -1.70 16.47 -7.87
N THR A 377 -2.75 16.99 -7.20
CA THR A 377 -2.78 17.21 -5.75
C THR A 377 -3.52 16.10 -5.02
N SER A 378 -3.13 15.82 -3.77
CA SER A 378 -3.73 14.75 -2.95
C SER A 378 -4.57 15.30 -1.79
N ALA A 379 -5.87 14.98 -1.79
CA ALA A 379 -6.82 15.41 -0.77
C ALA A 379 -7.41 14.21 0.00
N PRO A 380 -7.76 14.37 1.30
CA PRO A 380 -8.50 13.34 2.04
C PRO A 380 -9.84 13.01 1.36
N ALA A 381 -10.17 11.73 1.26
CA ALA A 381 -11.44 11.27 0.74
C ALA A 381 -12.02 10.17 1.65
N PRO A 382 -13.34 10.16 1.89
CA PRO A 382 -13.99 9.15 2.74
C PRO A 382 -14.08 7.76 2.07
N ALA A 383 -13.99 7.71 0.75
CA ALA A 383 -14.08 6.48 -0.05
C ALA A 383 -13.32 6.63 -1.38
N MET A 384 -13.04 5.50 -2.03
CA MET A 384 -12.54 5.47 -3.42
C MET A 384 -13.59 4.90 -4.35
N ARG A 385 -13.76 5.53 -5.51
CA ARG A 385 -14.61 5.08 -6.62
C ARG A 385 -13.80 4.43 -7.71
N LEU A 386 -14.47 3.82 -8.68
CA LEU A 386 -13.83 3.25 -9.86
C LEU A 386 -12.83 4.25 -10.47
N ASN A 387 -11.60 3.79 -10.70
CA ASN A 387 -10.47 4.55 -11.23
C ASN A 387 -9.85 5.61 -10.31
N ASP A 388 -10.32 5.74 -9.08
CA ASP A 388 -9.65 6.60 -8.12
C ASP A 388 -8.26 6.02 -7.82
N ILE A 389 -7.30 6.94 -7.72
CA ILE A 389 -5.92 6.65 -7.31
C ILE A 389 -5.74 7.31 -5.95
N ALA A 390 -5.26 6.57 -4.96
CA ALA A 390 -5.05 7.14 -3.64
C ALA A 390 -3.81 6.59 -2.94
N SER A 391 -3.18 7.44 -2.15
CA SER A 391 -2.25 6.99 -1.12
C SER A 391 -3.03 6.50 0.09
N VAL A 392 -2.73 5.30 0.55
CA VAL A 392 -3.40 4.66 1.69
C VAL A 392 -2.39 4.04 2.65
N THR A 393 -2.86 3.71 3.84
CA THR A 393 -2.17 2.81 4.76
C THR A 393 -2.96 1.51 4.83
N LEU A 394 -2.26 0.37 4.71
CA LEU A 394 -2.86 -0.95 4.86
C LEU A 394 -2.31 -1.61 6.11
N ARG A 395 -3.19 -2.33 6.81
CA ARG A 395 -2.84 -3.18 7.94
C ARG A 395 -3.20 -4.63 7.65
N THR A 396 -2.23 -5.53 7.75
CA THR A 396 -2.37 -6.97 7.51
C THR A 396 -2.49 -7.77 8.82
N ASP A 397 -3.14 -8.93 8.74
CA ASP A 397 -3.31 -9.86 9.87
C ASP A 397 -2.03 -10.61 10.24
N ALA A 398 -1.03 -10.69 9.35
CA ALA A 398 0.33 -11.14 9.63
C ALA A 398 1.37 -10.19 9.00
N GLU A 399 2.66 -10.40 9.29
CA GLU A 399 3.73 -9.63 8.66
C GLU A 399 3.80 -9.95 7.16
N LEU A 400 3.79 -8.90 6.33
CA LEU A 400 4.05 -8.98 4.90
C LEU A 400 5.54 -8.74 4.66
N MET A 401 6.16 -9.55 3.79
CA MET A 401 7.53 -9.34 3.32
C MET A 401 7.48 -8.63 1.98
N PHE A 402 8.05 -7.43 1.91
CA PHE A 402 7.98 -6.62 0.71
C PHE A 402 9.23 -5.77 0.53
N ASP A 403 9.40 -5.26 -0.68
CA ASP A 403 10.30 -4.16 -0.98
C ASP A 403 9.46 -2.97 -1.44
N PRO A 404 9.94 -1.73 -1.33
CA PRO A 404 9.34 -0.61 -2.05
C PRO A 404 9.21 -0.94 -3.55
N TYR A 405 8.08 -0.59 -4.16
CA TYR A 405 7.79 -0.89 -5.56
C TYR A 405 8.85 -0.35 -6.53
N GLU A 406 9.45 0.80 -6.20
CA GLU A 406 10.55 1.41 -6.96
C GLU A 406 11.85 0.59 -6.94
N GLN A 407 12.05 -0.24 -5.91
CA GLN A 407 13.23 -1.10 -5.76
C GLN A 407 12.99 -2.49 -6.37
N ASN A 408 11.84 -3.12 -6.08
CA ASN A 408 11.45 -4.38 -6.68
C ASN A 408 9.93 -4.42 -6.94
N ARG A 409 9.55 -4.44 -8.21
CA ARG A 409 8.14 -4.41 -8.63
C ARG A 409 7.37 -5.67 -8.26
N ILE A 410 8.02 -6.84 -8.22
CA ILE A 410 7.33 -8.11 -7.96
C ILE A 410 6.97 -8.22 -6.48
N THR A 411 7.89 -7.89 -5.59
CA THR A 411 7.65 -7.94 -4.14
C THR A 411 6.96 -6.68 -3.63
N GLY A 412 7.09 -5.54 -4.32
CA GLY A 412 6.44 -4.28 -3.98
C GLY A 412 5.07 -4.06 -4.60
N SER A 413 4.54 -5.00 -5.40
CA SER A 413 3.17 -4.94 -5.91
C SER A 413 2.26 -5.94 -5.24
N PHE A 414 0.97 -5.61 -5.17
CA PHE A 414 -0.06 -6.50 -4.67
C PHE A 414 -1.40 -6.21 -5.33
N ILE A 415 -2.33 -7.15 -5.19
CA ILE A 415 -3.74 -6.95 -5.52
C ILE A 415 -4.60 -7.09 -4.26
N LEU A 416 -5.72 -6.36 -4.23
CA LEU A 416 -6.78 -6.56 -3.27
C LEU A 416 -7.92 -7.32 -3.93
N ILE A 417 -8.40 -8.35 -3.24
CA ILE A 417 -9.47 -9.24 -3.66
C ILE A 417 -10.60 -9.09 -2.64
N ASP A 418 -11.83 -8.90 -3.11
CA ASP A 418 -13.00 -8.94 -2.24
C ASP A 418 -13.28 -10.40 -1.85
N PRO A 419 -13.29 -10.74 -0.55
CA PRO A 419 -13.51 -12.12 -0.12
C PRO A 419 -14.95 -12.62 -0.36
N GLY A 420 -15.90 -11.73 -0.66
CA GLY A 420 -17.30 -12.10 -0.93
C GLY A 420 -17.51 -12.74 -2.30
N ASP A 421 -16.90 -12.17 -3.34
CA ASP A 421 -17.06 -12.60 -4.74
C ASP A 421 -15.75 -13.06 -5.40
N ASN A 422 -14.61 -12.94 -4.70
CA ASN A 422 -13.25 -13.21 -5.20
C ASN A 422 -12.84 -12.36 -6.41
N VAL A 423 -13.48 -11.20 -6.61
CA VAL A 423 -13.11 -10.26 -7.66
C VAL A 423 -11.92 -9.41 -7.21
N THR A 424 -10.98 -9.17 -8.12
CA THR A 424 -9.89 -8.21 -7.88
C THR A 424 -10.45 -6.79 -7.92
N VAL A 425 -10.38 -6.10 -6.78
CA VAL A 425 -10.97 -4.76 -6.59
C VAL A 425 -9.93 -3.64 -6.67
N ALA A 426 -8.65 -3.93 -6.47
CA ALA A 426 -7.58 -2.93 -6.60
C ALA A 426 -6.23 -3.56 -6.93
N ALA A 427 -5.34 -2.75 -7.52
CA ALA A 427 -3.90 -3.02 -7.53
C ALA A 427 -3.17 -1.98 -6.68
N GLY A 428 -2.08 -2.38 -6.04
CA GLY A 428 -1.32 -1.55 -5.12
C GLY A 428 0.18 -1.61 -5.35
N MET A 429 0.83 -0.47 -5.12
CA MET A 429 2.28 -0.30 -5.14
C MET A 429 2.73 0.15 -3.76
N ILE A 430 3.52 -0.68 -3.09
CA ILE A 430 4.02 -0.44 -1.74
C ILE A 430 5.10 0.63 -1.78
N LYS A 431 5.02 1.61 -0.89
CA LYS A 431 6.01 2.69 -0.77
C LYS A 431 7.04 2.40 0.31
N ALA A 432 6.56 2.15 1.52
CA ALA A 432 7.40 1.90 2.68
C ALA A 432 6.57 1.34 3.83
N ALA A 433 7.22 0.62 4.74
CA ALA A 433 6.66 0.36 6.05
C ALA A 433 6.31 1.68 6.77
N THR A 434 5.21 1.70 7.53
CA THR A 434 4.91 2.87 8.37
C THR A 434 5.99 3.00 9.45
N ARG A 435 6.28 4.23 9.92
CA ARG A 435 7.28 4.47 11.00
C ARG A 435 7.08 3.59 12.25
N ALA A 436 5.86 3.11 12.50
CA ALA A 436 5.56 2.17 13.57
C ALA A 436 6.25 0.79 13.40
N ALA A 437 6.62 0.39 12.18
CA ALA A 437 7.28 -0.88 11.88
C ALA A 437 8.78 -0.90 12.24
N HIS A 438 9.45 0.26 12.28
CA HIS A 438 10.83 0.36 12.78
C HIS A 438 10.91 0.49 14.31
N ILE A 439 9.77 0.64 14.98
CA ILE A 439 9.67 0.68 16.44
C ILE A 439 9.25 -0.72 16.90
N VAL A 440 10.20 -1.65 16.92
CA VAL A 440 10.00 -2.91 17.63
C VAL A 440 9.95 -2.57 19.12
N PRO A 441 8.87 -2.90 19.85
CA PRO A 441 8.85 -2.73 21.30
C PRO A 441 10.01 -3.52 21.88
N SER A 442 11.06 -2.82 22.32
CA SER A 442 12.16 -3.47 23.00
C SER A 442 11.67 -3.92 24.37
N ALA A 443 11.28 -5.19 24.48
CA ALA A 443 10.93 -5.78 25.75
C ALA A 443 12.18 -5.82 26.63
N GLY A 444 12.15 -5.13 27.77
CA GLY A 444 13.19 -5.28 28.78
C GLY A 444 13.29 -6.74 29.24
N ARG A 445 14.48 -7.19 29.64
CA ARG A 445 14.72 -8.57 30.10
C ARG A 445 14.01 -8.94 31.42
N VAL A 446 13.31 -7.99 32.06
CA VAL A 446 12.63 -8.16 33.34
C VAL A 446 11.13 -8.22 33.09
N SER A 447 10.52 -9.37 33.37
CA SER A 447 9.08 -9.59 33.18
C SER A 447 8.24 -8.85 34.22
N PRO A 448 6.95 -8.57 33.95
CA PRO A 448 6.02 -8.03 34.94
C PRO A 448 5.98 -8.85 36.24
N GLN A 449 6.08 -10.18 36.14
CA GLN A 449 6.10 -11.07 37.30
C GLN A 449 7.35 -10.85 38.16
N THR A 450 8.53 -10.70 37.54
CA THR A 450 9.77 -10.38 38.27
C THR A 450 9.68 -9.01 38.93
N ARG A 451 9.08 -8.00 38.26
CA ARG A 451 8.85 -6.68 38.87
C ARG A 451 7.93 -6.76 40.08
N ALA A 452 6.84 -7.52 39.98
CA ALA A 452 5.91 -7.69 41.10
C ALA A 452 6.57 -8.38 42.30
N GLN A 453 7.44 -9.38 42.06
CA GLN A 453 8.22 -10.02 43.11
C GLN A 453 9.21 -9.05 43.79
N LEU A 454 9.88 -8.19 43.00
CA LEU A 454 10.82 -7.19 43.53
C LEU A 454 10.15 -6.10 44.35
N LEU A 455 8.96 -5.65 43.91
CA LEU A 455 8.21 -4.57 44.57
C LEU A 455 7.28 -5.08 45.68
N GLY A 456 7.03 -6.39 45.77
CA GLY A 456 6.14 -7.00 46.76
C GLY A 456 4.65 -6.75 46.50
N HIS A 457 4.28 -6.28 45.31
CA HIS A 457 2.90 -6.05 44.87
C HIS A 457 2.82 -6.08 43.34
N SER A 458 1.63 -6.35 42.78
CA SER A 458 1.38 -6.19 41.35
C SER A 458 1.09 -4.74 40.96
N ALA A 459 1.17 -4.43 39.67
CA ALA A 459 0.86 -3.10 39.14
C ALA A 459 -0.65 -2.89 39.02
N LEU A 460 -1.10 -1.64 39.23
CA LEU A 460 -2.50 -1.25 39.08
C LEU A 460 -2.60 0.22 38.68
N THR A 461 -3.45 0.53 37.72
CA THR A 461 -3.84 1.92 37.42
C THR A 461 -5.20 2.19 38.02
N VAL A 462 -5.26 3.14 38.95
CA VAL A 462 -6.49 3.63 39.57
C VAL A 462 -6.85 4.95 38.91
N TRP A 463 -7.93 4.96 38.14
CA TRP A 463 -8.38 6.11 37.38
C TRP A 463 -9.54 6.81 38.07
N PHE A 464 -9.29 8.00 38.61
CA PHE A 464 -10.30 8.81 39.26
C PHE A 464 -11.03 9.68 38.23
N THR A 465 -12.34 9.51 38.11
CA THR A 465 -13.22 10.32 37.25
C THR A 465 -14.30 11.04 38.08
N GLY A 466 -14.77 12.19 37.62
CA GLY A 466 -15.75 13.02 38.33
C GLY A 466 -15.68 14.49 37.94
N LEU A 467 -16.63 15.29 38.41
CA LEU A 467 -16.68 16.74 38.13
C LEU A 467 -15.45 17.49 38.70
N PRO A 468 -15.02 18.61 38.10
CA PRO A 468 -14.04 19.51 38.73
C PRO A 468 -14.45 19.82 40.18
N GLY A 469 -13.53 19.82 41.14
CA GLY A 469 -13.89 20.05 42.56
C GLY A 469 -14.53 18.86 43.30
N SER A 470 -14.77 17.71 42.64
CA SER A 470 -15.32 16.52 43.30
C SER A 470 -14.36 15.84 44.29
N GLY A 471 -13.08 16.23 44.35
CA GLY A 471 -12.10 15.71 45.31
C GLY A 471 -11.10 14.68 44.77
N LYS A 472 -11.10 14.39 43.46
CA LYS A 472 -10.18 13.42 42.81
C LYS A 472 -8.71 13.56 43.22
N SER A 473 -8.10 14.72 42.98
CA SER A 473 -6.67 14.93 43.29
C SER A 473 -6.40 14.91 44.79
N THR A 474 -7.38 15.24 45.63
CA THR A 474 -7.28 15.16 47.09
C THR A 474 -7.23 13.70 47.53
N LEU A 475 -8.17 12.87 47.06
CA LEU A 475 -8.20 11.43 47.35
C LEU A 475 -6.98 10.71 46.78
N ALA A 476 -6.55 11.02 45.56
CA ALA A 476 -5.37 10.41 44.96
C ALA A 476 -4.09 10.67 45.80
N ARG A 477 -3.89 11.89 46.30
CA ARG A 477 -2.73 12.23 47.15
C ARG A 477 -2.82 11.62 48.56
N ALA A 478 -4.02 11.56 49.14
CA ALA A 478 -4.23 10.88 50.42
C ALA A 478 -3.93 9.38 50.30
N ALA A 479 -4.47 8.73 49.27
CA ALA A 479 -4.23 7.32 48.99
C ALA A 479 -2.75 7.03 48.67
N GLU A 480 -2.05 7.93 47.96
CA GLU A 480 -0.61 7.81 47.70
C GLU A 480 0.19 7.73 49.01
N ALA A 481 -0.08 8.62 49.96
CA ALA A 481 0.62 8.65 51.24
C ALA A 481 0.38 7.37 52.06
N GLU A 482 -0.86 6.87 52.08
CA GLU A 482 -1.22 5.63 52.78
C GLU A 482 -0.63 4.38 52.11
N LEU A 483 -0.66 4.30 50.78
CA LEU A 483 -0.05 3.19 50.02
C LEU A 483 1.47 3.17 50.19
N ALA A 484 2.12 4.33 50.18
CA ALA A 484 3.54 4.45 50.45
C ALA A 484 3.89 3.98 51.88
N ALA A 485 3.08 4.35 52.88
CA ALA A 485 3.24 3.85 54.26
C ALA A 485 3.04 2.33 54.36
N ALA A 486 2.22 1.74 53.48
CA ALA A 486 2.04 0.30 53.35
C ALA A 486 3.14 -0.40 52.53
N GLY A 487 4.15 0.32 52.04
CA GLY A 487 5.25 -0.25 51.25
C GLY A 487 4.90 -0.54 49.79
N VAL A 488 3.86 0.10 49.25
CA VAL A 488 3.49 0.01 47.83
C VAL A 488 4.15 1.16 47.05
N TYR A 489 4.78 0.84 45.93
CA TYR A 489 5.32 1.84 45.01
C TYR A 489 4.18 2.49 44.22
N ALA A 490 3.65 3.58 44.77
CA ALA A 490 2.57 4.37 44.18
C ALA A 490 3.04 5.74 43.68
N CYS A 491 2.38 6.27 42.65
CA CYS A 491 2.61 7.63 42.16
C CYS A 491 1.33 8.29 41.66
N VAL A 492 1.17 9.59 41.92
CA VAL A 492 0.03 10.37 41.40
C VAL A 492 0.33 10.99 40.03
N LEU A 493 -0.56 10.74 39.07
CA LEU A 493 -0.63 11.48 37.80
C LEU A 493 -1.78 12.48 37.86
N ASP A 494 -1.44 13.77 37.89
CA ASP A 494 -2.41 14.86 37.93
C ASP A 494 -2.46 15.59 36.58
N GLY A 495 -3.67 15.91 36.13
CA GLY A 495 -3.89 16.58 34.85
C GLY A 495 -3.24 17.95 34.70
N ASP A 496 -3.07 18.72 35.79
CA ASP A 496 -2.40 20.02 35.72
C ASP A 496 -0.88 19.83 35.59
N ASN A 497 -0.32 18.85 36.30
CA ASN A 497 1.12 18.57 36.25
C ASN A 497 1.57 18.15 34.84
N LEU A 498 0.78 17.32 34.15
CA LEU A 498 1.09 16.94 32.77
C LEU A 498 1.04 18.14 31.81
N ARG A 499 0.20 19.15 32.08
CA ARG A 499 0.09 20.38 31.27
C ARG A 499 1.28 21.32 31.40
N PHE A 500 2.15 21.15 32.39
CA PHE A 500 3.43 21.89 32.44
C PHE A 500 4.51 21.28 31.53
N GLY A 501 4.35 20.04 31.09
CA GLY A 501 5.33 19.32 30.28
C GLY A 501 4.68 18.62 29.08
N LEU A 502 4.34 17.34 29.26
CA LEU A 502 3.87 16.46 28.18
C LEU A 502 2.67 17.01 27.38
N ASN A 503 1.81 17.80 28.04
CA ASN A 503 0.58 18.34 27.49
C ASN A 503 0.58 19.88 27.45
N ALA A 504 1.75 20.52 27.41
CA ALA A 504 1.88 21.98 27.41
C ALA A 504 1.38 22.64 26.12
N ASP A 505 1.26 21.87 25.03
CA ASP A 505 0.71 22.28 23.73
C ASP A 505 -0.82 22.26 23.68
N LEU A 506 -1.50 21.66 24.67
CA LEU A 506 -2.94 21.42 24.61
C LEU A 506 -3.75 22.51 25.31
N GLY A 507 -4.79 23.00 24.63
CA GLY A 507 -5.80 23.88 25.20
C GLY A 507 -6.88 23.11 25.99
N PHE A 508 -8.10 23.64 25.97
CA PHE A 508 -9.24 23.09 26.71
C PHE A 508 -10.46 22.80 25.81
N SER A 509 -10.28 22.73 24.49
CA SER A 509 -11.31 22.27 23.55
C SER A 509 -11.67 20.79 23.81
N PRO A 510 -12.81 20.30 23.29
CA PRO A 510 -13.15 18.87 23.36
C PRO A 510 -12.04 17.97 22.77
N GLU A 511 -11.44 18.35 21.65
CA GLU A 511 -10.37 17.60 20.98
C GLU A 511 -9.09 17.59 21.82
N ASP A 512 -8.70 18.74 22.38
CA ASP A 512 -7.52 18.85 23.25
C ASP A 512 -7.71 18.06 24.55
N ARG A 513 -8.94 17.96 25.06
CA ARG A 513 -9.27 17.12 26.22
C ARG A 513 -9.15 15.65 25.87
N ALA A 514 -9.70 15.21 24.74
CA ALA A 514 -9.59 13.84 24.29
C ALA A 514 -8.11 13.44 24.09
N GLU A 515 -7.29 14.34 23.55
CA GLU A 515 -5.84 14.12 23.40
C GLU A 515 -5.10 14.14 24.73
N ASN A 516 -5.46 15.03 25.66
CA ASN A 516 -4.91 15.07 27.02
C ASN A 516 -5.16 13.73 27.76
N ILE A 517 -6.38 13.18 27.66
CA ILE A 517 -6.71 11.88 28.25
C ILE A 517 -5.98 10.74 27.54
N ARG A 518 -5.84 10.80 26.20
CA ARG A 518 -5.06 9.80 25.45
C ARG A 518 -3.61 9.75 25.93
N ARG A 519 -2.92 10.90 25.99
CA ARG A 519 -1.51 10.98 26.43
C ARG A 519 -1.36 10.55 27.88
N ALA A 520 -2.25 10.99 28.75
CA ALA A 520 -2.26 10.57 30.16
C ALA A 520 -2.44 9.05 30.32
N GLY A 521 -3.34 8.44 29.53
CA GLY A 521 -3.56 7.00 29.53
C GLY A 521 -2.33 6.19 29.13
N GLU A 522 -1.61 6.64 28.10
CA GLU A 522 -0.35 6.01 27.66
C GLU A 522 0.74 6.08 28.74
N VAL A 523 0.88 7.22 29.42
CA VAL A 523 1.82 7.38 30.55
C VAL A 523 1.44 6.48 31.71
N ALA A 524 0.16 6.40 32.05
CA ALA A 524 -0.33 5.52 33.10
C ALA A 524 -0.06 4.05 32.77
N ALA A 525 -0.35 3.61 31.55
CA ALA A 525 -0.08 2.25 31.08
C ALA A 525 1.43 1.94 31.06
N LEU A 526 2.27 2.92 30.70
CA LEU A 526 3.72 2.78 30.72
C LEU A 526 4.22 2.57 32.16
N LEU A 527 3.85 3.43 33.11
CA LEU A 527 4.26 3.32 34.50
C LEU A 527 3.76 2.01 35.14
N ASN A 528 2.53 1.62 34.85
CA ASN A 528 1.95 0.34 35.26
C ASN A 528 2.78 -0.84 34.74
N ARG A 529 3.17 -0.84 33.47
CA ARG A 529 4.05 -1.87 32.89
C ARG A 529 5.39 -2.03 33.63
N TYR A 530 5.87 -0.95 34.25
CA TYR A 530 7.08 -0.96 35.07
C TYR A 530 6.86 -1.29 36.55
N GLY A 531 5.63 -1.66 36.94
CA GLY A 531 5.32 -2.18 38.28
C GLY A 531 4.63 -1.18 39.22
N ALA A 532 4.40 0.06 38.79
CA ALA A 532 3.85 1.10 39.66
C ALA A 532 2.34 0.94 39.89
N VAL A 533 1.88 1.37 41.06
CA VAL A 533 0.47 1.69 41.31
C VAL A 533 0.23 3.15 40.93
N VAL A 534 -0.46 3.39 39.83
CA VAL A 534 -0.65 4.72 39.26
C VAL A 534 -2.00 5.29 39.70
N LEU A 535 -1.99 6.38 40.44
CA LEU A 535 -3.17 7.10 40.91
C LEU A 535 -3.45 8.28 39.96
N ALA A 536 -4.27 8.04 38.94
CA ALA A 536 -4.52 8.97 37.83
C ALA A 536 -5.76 9.84 38.09
N ALA A 537 -5.55 11.12 38.41
CA ALA A 537 -6.61 12.08 38.71
C ALA A 537 -6.84 13.04 37.53
N PHE A 538 -7.86 12.77 36.73
CA PHE A 538 -8.15 13.54 35.51
C PHE A 538 -9.62 13.99 35.43
N ILE A 539 -9.86 15.07 34.70
CA ILE A 539 -11.20 15.43 34.24
C ILE A 539 -11.42 14.70 32.91
N SER A 540 -12.03 13.52 32.98
CA SER A 540 -12.30 12.64 31.82
C SER A 540 -13.82 12.56 31.56
N PRO A 541 -14.42 13.55 30.86
CA PRO A 541 -15.87 13.69 30.78
C PRO A 541 -16.57 12.63 29.93
N TYR A 542 -15.91 12.09 28.90
CA TYR A 542 -16.51 11.15 27.96
C TYR A 542 -16.19 9.70 28.34
N ARG A 543 -17.19 8.80 28.29
CA ARG A 543 -16.99 7.37 28.57
C ARG A 543 -16.01 6.73 27.59
N GLN A 544 -16.15 7.04 26.29
CA GLN A 544 -15.29 6.49 25.23
C GLN A 544 -13.80 6.71 25.51
N ASP A 545 -13.43 7.86 26.07
CA ASP A 545 -12.05 8.15 26.42
C ASP A 545 -11.55 7.29 27.58
N ARG A 546 -12.39 7.06 28.60
CA ARG A 546 -12.06 6.21 29.75
C ARG A 546 -11.98 4.75 29.35
N ASP A 547 -12.88 4.28 28.49
CA ASP A 547 -12.85 2.93 27.92
C ASP A 547 -11.58 2.71 27.08
N ARG A 548 -11.17 3.72 26.31
CA ARG A 548 -9.90 3.68 25.58
C ARG A 548 -8.71 3.53 26.54
N VAL A 549 -8.65 4.27 27.64
CA VAL A 549 -7.58 4.13 28.65
C VAL A 549 -7.61 2.77 29.32
N ARG A 550 -8.79 2.26 29.68
CA ARG A 550 -8.98 0.91 30.24
C ARG A 550 -8.41 -0.16 29.32
N ASN A 551 -8.65 -0.04 28.01
CA ASN A 551 -8.17 -0.99 27.00
C ASN A 551 -6.64 -0.95 26.76
N LEU A 552 -5.92 0.07 27.23
CA LEU A 552 -4.45 0.10 27.20
C LEU A 552 -3.82 -0.82 28.25
N HIS A 553 -4.58 -1.23 29.26
CA HIS A 553 -4.10 -1.99 30.39
C HIS A 553 -4.45 -3.48 30.25
N PRO A 554 -3.56 -4.41 30.66
CA PRO A 554 -3.91 -5.81 30.81
C PRO A 554 -5.13 -6.02 31.71
N ALA A 555 -5.93 -7.05 31.42
CA ALA A 555 -7.11 -7.38 32.22
C ALA A 555 -6.77 -7.48 33.73
N GLY A 556 -7.55 -6.80 34.56
CA GLY A 556 -7.35 -6.78 36.02
C GLY A 556 -6.32 -5.76 36.54
N THR A 557 -5.61 -5.05 35.66
CA THR A 557 -4.58 -4.04 36.05
C THR A 557 -5.06 -2.59 35.93
N PHE A 558 -6.36 -2.40 35.75
CA PHE A 558 -7.03 -1.10 35.72
C PHE A 558 -8.28 -1.11 36.60
N MET A 559 -8.54 -0.01 37.26
CA MET A 559 -9.70 0.21 38.12
C MET A 559 -10.18 1.65 37.96
N GLU A 560 -11.46 1.84 37.68
CA GLU A 560 -12.10 3.15 37.63
C GLU A 560 -12.80 3.47 38.95
N VAL A 561 -12.47 4.64 39.51
CA VAL A 561 -13.07 5.18 40.73
C VAL A 561 -13.92 6.38 40.34
N PHE A 562 -15.23 6.25 40.47
CA PHE A 562 -16.15 7.37 40.26
C PHE A 562 -16.25 8.19 41.54
N VAL A 563 -15.65 9.39 41.50
CA VAL A 563 -15.68 10.37 42.59
C VAL A 563 -16.86 11.31 42.36
N ASP A 564 -17.97 10.97 43.00
CA ASP A 564 -19.27 11.59 42.83
C ASP A 564 -19.50 12.66 43.91
N ALA A 565 -19.95 13.81 43.44
CA ALA A 565 -20.31 14.96 44.25
C ALA A 565 -21.34 15.80 43.49
N PRO A 566 -22.43 16.23 44.15
CA PRO A 566 -23.37 17.18 43.56
C PRO A 566 -22.67 18.45 43.04
N LEU A 567 -23.20 19.05 41.97
CA LEU A 567 -22.60 20.20 41.31
C LEU A 567 -22.49 21.42 42.26
N ASP A 568 -23.51 21.67 43.07
CA ASP A 568 -23.53 22.72 44.08
C ASP A 568 -22.43 22.55 45.13
N VAL A 569 -22.14 21.31 45.55
CA VAL A 569 -21.02 21.00 46.44
C VAL A 569 -19.67 21.22 45.74
N CYS A 570 -19.55 20.85 44.47
CA CYS A 570 -18.34 21.12 43.66
C CYS A 570 -18.10 22.63 43.49
N GLU A 571 -19.17 23.40 43.23
CA GLU A 571 -19.15 24.86 43.12
C GLU A 571 -18.79 25.53 44.45
N ALA A 572 -19.30 25.04 45.58
CA ALA A 572 -18.98 25.59 46.90
C ALA A 572 -17.51 25.36 47.28
N ARG A 573 -16.91 24.23 46.85
CA ARG A 573 -15.50 23.91 47.10
C ARG A 573 -14.53 24.71 46.23
N ASP A 574 -14.93 25.03 45.00
CA ASP A 574 -14.18 25.63 43.87
C ASP A 574 -12.77 26.16 44.18
N PRO A 575 -11.78 25.28 44.43
CA PRO A 575 -10.48 25.69 44.97
C PRO A 575 -9.63 26.46 43.95
N LYS A 576 -10.01 26.40 42.67
CA LYS A 576 -9.31 27.02 41.53
C LYS A 576 -10.12 28.18 40.92
N GLY A 577 -11.30 28.50 41.46
CA GLY A 577 -12.18 29.55 40.95
C GLY A 577 -12.73 29.28 39.54
N LEU A 578 -12.80 28.01 39.11
CA LEU A 578 -13.21 27.61 37.76
C LEU A 578 -14.70 27.81 37.55
N TYR A 579 -15.51 27.47 38.54
CA TYR A 579 -16.96 27.63 38.48
C TYR A 579 -17.34 29.11 38.50
N ALA A 580 -16.70 29.91 39.36
CA ALA A 580 -16.88 31.36 39.38
C ALA A 580 -16.55 32.01 38.02
N LYS A 581 -15.44 31.60 37.37
CA LYS A 581 -15.03 32.09 36.05
C LYS A 581 -15.95 31.62 34.92
N ALA A 582 -16.48 30.40 34.98
CA ALA A 582 -17.45 29.91 34.02
C ALA A 582 -18.79 30.67 34.12
N ARG A 583 -19.28 30.92 35.34
CA ARG A 583 -20.49 31.72 35.58
C ARG A 583 -20.34 33.18 35.13
N ALA A 584 -19.12 33.73 35.21
CA ALA A 584 -18.78 35.05 34.69
C ALA A 584 -18.53 35.08 33.15
N GLY A 585 -18.70 33.95 32.45
CA GLY A 585 -18.52 33.86 30.99
C GLY A 585 -17.07 33.88 30.52
N THR A 586 -16.09 33.78 31.44
CA THR A 586 -14.65 33.78 31.12
C THR A 586 -14.15 32.40 30.68
N ILE A 587 -14.82 31.32 31.09
CA ILE A 587 -14.56 29.94 30.64
C ILE A 587 -15.81 29.43 29.92
N SER A 588 -15.71 29.16 28.63
CA SER A 588 -16.84 28.76 27.78
C SER A 588 -17.28 27.31 27.96
N ASP A 589 -16.36 26.39 28.27
CA ASP A 589 -16.60 24.93 28.13
C ASP A 589 -16.35 24.13 29.42
N LEU A 590 -16.77 24.61 30.59
CA LEU A 590 -16.53 23.89 31.85
C LEU A 590 -17.42 22.63 31.96
N THR A 591 -16.78 21.48 32.21
CA THR A 591 -17.46 20.19 32.44
C THR A 591 -18.44 20.26 33.61
N GLY A 592 -19.70 19.90 33.35
CA GLY A 592 -20.80 19.93 34.33
C GLY A 592 -21.59 21.24 34.36
N VAL A 593 -21.17 22.28 33.62
CA VAL A 593 -21.90 23.55 33.51
C VAL A 593 -22.28 23.82 32.05
N SER A 594 -21.28 23.96 31.17
CA SER A 594 -21.48 24.27 29.74
C SER A 594 -21.01 23.14 28.81
N ALA A 595 -20.28 22.15 29.34
CA ALA A 595 -19.91 20.92 28.64
C ALA A 595 -20.43 19.68 29.40
N PRO A 596 -20.81 18.59 28.70
CA PRO A 596 -21.39 17.41 29.33
C PRO A 596 -20.39 16.61 30.17
N TYR A 597 -20.89 15.85 31.14
CA TYR A 597 -20.15 14.82 31.87
C TYR A 597 -20.94 13.51 31.80
N GLU A 598 -20.33 12.47 31.25
CA GLU A 598 -20.91 11.14 31.16
C GLU A 598 -20.40 10.28 32.32
N ALA A 599 -21.26 10.07 33.33
CA ALA A 599 -20.95 9.20 34.44
C ALA A 599 -20.64 7.76 33.95
N PRO A 600 -19.69 7.06 34.59
CA PRO A 600 -19.42 5.66 34.27
C PRO A 600 -20.62 4.79 34.64
N ALA A 601 -20.91 3.79 33.80
CA ALA A 601 -22.00 2.85 34.05
C ALA A 601 -21.59 1.76 35.07
N GLU A 602 -20.35 1.30 34.98
CA GLU A 602 -19.81 0.19 35.78
C GLU A 602 -18.42 0.55 36.33
N ALA A 603 -18.34 1.57 37.19
CA ALA A 603 -17.10 1.85 37.90
C ALA A 603 -16.83 0.76 38.95
N GLU A 604 -15.58 0.31 39.07
CA GLU A 604 -15.18 -0.65 40.10
C GLU A 604 -15.38 -0.13 41.53
N MET A 605 -15.37 1.19 41.71
CA MET A 605 -15.68 1.84 42.98
C MET A 605 -16.41 3.16 42.75
N HIS A 606 -17.39 3.45 43.61
CA HIS A 606 -18.17 4.69 43.61
C HIS A 606 -18.05 5.35 44.97
N VAL A 607 -17.45 6.54 45.01
CA VAL A 607 -17.20 7.31 46.24
C VAL A 607 -18.06 8.56 46.24
N ARG A 608 -18.94 8.71 47.23
CA ARG A 608 -19.81 9.88 47.40
C ARG A 608 -19.19 10.89 48.36
N THR A 609 -18.40 11.81 47.84
CA THR A 609 -17.59 12.73 48.67
C THR A 609 -18.38 13.85 49.34
N ALA A 610 -19.68 13.97 49.07
CA ALA A 610 -20.58 14.84 49.83
C ALA A 610 -21.05 14.19 51.14
N GLU A 611 -21.00 12.87 51.23
CA GLU A 611 -21.52 12.06 52.34
C GLU A 611 -20.39 11.40 53.16
N THR A 612 -19.17 11.36 52.61
CA THR A 612 -18.02 10.63 53.17
C THR A 612 -16.85 11.58 53.42
N ASP A 613 -16.17 11.42 54.57
CA ASP A 613 -14.95 12.18 54.85
C ASP A 613 -13.78 11.71 53.98
N VAL A 614 -12.83 12.60 53.71
CA VAL A 614 -11.64 12.30 52.89
C VAL A 614 -10.84 11.15 53.48
N SER A 615 -10.68 11.08 54.81
CA SER A 615 -9.92 10.02 55.46
C SER A 615 -10.59 8.65 55.31
N GLU A 616 -11.93 8.61 55.40
CA GLU A 616 -12.70 7.37 55.27
C GLU A 616 -12.69 6.89 53.82
N ALA A 617 -12.98 7.78 52.86
CA ALA A 617 -12.94 7.47 51.44
C ALA A 617 -11.54 7.03 50.97
N SER A 618 -10.48 7.69 51.46
CA SER A 618 -9.09 7.30 51.17
C SER A 618 -8.79 5.89 51.68
N ALA A 619 -9.16 5.59 52.93
CA ALA A 619 -8.94 4.27 53.53
C ALA A 619 -9.67 3.15 52.75
N GLU A 620 -10.90 3.39 52.28
CA GLU A 620 -11.64 2.45 51.43
C GLU A 620 -10.93 2.19 50.10
N ILE A 621 -10.50 3.25 49.41
CA ILE A 621 -9.73 3.14 48.15
C ILE A 621 -8.45 2.34 48.38
N VAL A 622 -7.70 2.68 49.43
CA VAL A 622 -6.44 2.01 49.78
C VAL A 622 -6.67 0.53 50.09
N ALA A 623 -7.72 0.19 50.84
CA ALA A 623 -8.06 -1.19 51.15
C ALA A 623 -8.34 -2.01 49.88
N GLU A 624 -9.13 -1.47 48.95
CA GLU A 624 -9.43 -2.15 47.68
C GLU A 624 -8.20 -2.26 46.77
N VAL A 625 -7.37 -1.22 46.70
CA VAL A 625 -6.09 -1.26 45.97
C VAL A 625 -5.19 -2.34 46.56
N LEU A 626 -4.99 -2.36 47.88
CA LEU A 626 -4.17 -3.36 48.57
C LEU A 626 -4.67 -4.78 48.32
N ARG A 627 -5.99 -5.00 48.34
CA ARG A 627 -6.59 -6.29 48.01
C ARG A 627 -6.20 -6.74 46.60
N ARG A 628 -6.36 -5.87 45.59
CA ARG A 628 -6.04 -6.18 44.20
C ARG A 628 -4.56 -6.40 43.94
N VAL A 629 -3.68 -5.64 44.59
CA VAL A 629 -2.24 -5.69 44.31
C VAL A 629 -1.48 -6.75 45.12
N ARG A 630 -2.08 -7.26 46.21
CA ARG A 630 -1.47 -8.28 47.07
C ARG A 630 -2.08 -9.67 46.92
N GLU A 631 -3.30 -9.80 46.41
CA GLU A 631 -3.86 -11.12 46.09
C GLU A 631 -3.21 -11.66 44.80
N PRO A 632 -2.59 -12.86 44.84
CA PRO A 632 -2.08 -13.49 43.62
C PRO A 632 -3.28 -13.85 42.74
N GLY A 633 -3.32 -13.31 41.51
CA GLY A 633 -4.41 -13.57 40.57
C GLY A 633 -4.72 -15.06 40.42
N GLY A 634 -5.94 -15.45 40.77
CA GLY A 634 -6.52 -16.74 40.46
C GLY A 634 -6.66 -16.92 38.94
N GLY A 635 -5.61 -17.41 38.30
CA GLY A 635 -5.70 -18.06 37.01
C GLY A 635 -6.31 -19.45 37.20
N THR A 636 -7.51 -19.66 36.68
CA THR A 636 -8.11 -20.98 36.49
C THR A 636 -7.20 -21.84 35.61
N SER A 637 -6.41 -22.71 36.23
CA SER A 637 -5.78 -23.85 35.56
C SER A 637 -6.86 -24.88 35.23
N GLY A 638 -7.31 -24.92 33.97
CA GLY A 638 -8.09 -26.06 33.45
C GLY A 638 -7.20 -27.31 33.37
N PRO A 639 -7.74 -28.53 33.62
CA PRO A 639 -6.96 -29.75 33.48
C PRO A 639 -6.73 -30.07 31.99
N HIS A 640 -5.56 -30.64 31.76
CA HIS A 640 -4.89 -30.97 30.49
C HIS A 640 -5.73 -31.59 29.38
#